data_AF-A0A7W1M209-F1
#
_entry.id   AF-A0A7W1M209-F1
#
_cell.length_a   1.000
_cell.length_b   1.000
_cell.length_c   1.000
_cell.angle_alpha   90.00
_cell.angle_beta   90.00
_cell.angle_gamma   90.00
#
_symmetry.space_group_name_H-M   'P 1'
#
loop_
_entity.id
_entity.type
_entity.pdbx_description
1 polymer ?
#
loop_
_entity_poly.entity_id
_entity_poly.type
_entity_poly.pdbx_seq_one_letter_code
_entity_poly.pdbx_strand_id
1 'polypeptide(L)'
;MSVEATAGPAIGGAPPQSSTEAPPRWLLTVCCVAQFMVILDLSIVNVALPSIQSALGFSSPALQWVVDAYAISFAGFLMFGGRAADHFGQRRTFVVALVLFALTSLAGGAAPSQEVLVGARALQGLAGALMAACSLAIITASFPPGRKLHRAIATWAAMNGLGGAAGVLFGGVIVEVLSWRWILLINPPIAIGVAILAYAVVAERRSGRVGASFDLAGALTLTLGQMVLVFGVVEAGLKGWDTLAALGPIALGVLLLGVFGLIETRFASAPLIPFKELTKTLQVANTIVLLFSAALFPMWFVSSLYLQQVLGLSPLHTGLIFLPMSLTIMLVASRAGKLVSHFGVRTVLGGGLLMLTTGLLLFTRIGSSGSPLVYVMIPGLLTAAGIAMSIVPSTIVATQGAKEGQAGLASGLVNTSRQVGGGLGLAVLITLATQHTTHLIGTGQQVAPALTHGFRLAYTISAALAATAAVMTFLLLPRPEHAVGPTLRRFALAIAGVLALFIALSIAFAGSHGAPLGAYRTDGAYSFVSEPTLHPPGIRRTVHGSARELAPGYIFTANFYDLNEPPIVGQSGPLILDQELQPVWFQPVSEKLVASNLNLQSYEGKPALAWWQGAVTNTGATESGEWVVVNQHYEPVARLKATNGWVLTLHELAIRGEDAWVTANKNVPMNLSKYGGAYNGALIDSAVQEYNIKTGKLLRSWDALKHIPLSESKASLPTNGFPWDAYHVNSIDLSGKSFLVSMRDTWGAYMVNVESGQIEWTLGGRHSSFKLARGAGFEWQHDVKLQPGSTVSLYDDHCCQLTGGGTYVDPTGPSRGLVLKLDQQTHTATLAAEYTRGGSFDAAYMGDTQPLPNGNVFVGWGSEPYFSEFSRSGRLLMEGRLPGANLSYRATLEQWVGLPASRPAGGAGRGDDGKTTLYASWNGATEVKSWRVLAGSGTGALKATVSAPKVGFETAIPAPQSYARFEIQALAADGRVLGVSPAFSG
;
A
#
# COMPACT_ATOMS: atom_id res chain seq x y z
N MET A 1 78.80 -1.39 7.47
CA MET A 1 79.95 -2.28 7.22
C MET A 1 79.41 -3.70 7.04
N SER A 2 79.72 -4.29 5.89
CA SER A 2 80.09 -5.70 5.68
C SER A 2 79.11 -6.83 6.05
N VAL A 3 78.36 -7.27 5.04
CA VAL A 3 78.32 -8.63 4.44
C VAL A 3 79.08 -9.77 5.17
N GLU A 4 78.39 -10.91 5.39
CA GLU A 4 78.65 -12.27 4.83
C GLU A 4 78.34 -13.48 5.76
N ALA A 5 77.90 -14.54 5.10
CA ALA A 5 77.23 -15.76 5.56
C ALA A 5 78.17 -16.87 6.06
N THR A 6 77.59 -17.91 6.69
CA THR A 6 77.88 -19.33 6.37
C THR A 6 76.74 -20.25 6.82
N ALA A 7 76.50 -21.28 6.01
CA ALA A 7 75.34 -22.16 5.98
C ALA A 7 75.61 -23.58 6.53
N GLY A 8 74.56 -24.37 6.75
CA GLY A 8 74.56 -25.83 6.91
C GLY A 8 73.20 -26.45 6.54
N PRO A 9 73.13 -27.72 6.10
CA PRO A 9 72.48 -28.10 4.83
C PRO A 9 71.08 -28.75 4.92
N ALA A 10 70.47 -28.86 3.74
CA ALA A 10 69.11 -29.32 3.46
C ALA A 10 68.94 -30.84 3.33
N ILE A 11 67.76 -31.33 3.74
CA ILE A 11 67.00 -32.47 3.18
C ILE A 11 65.52 -32.05 3.39
N GLY A 12 64.60 -31.94 2.42
CA GLY A 12 64.44 -32.63 1.15
C GLY A 12 62.98 -33.09 1.11
N GLY A 13 62.08 -32.22 0.64
CA GLY A 13 60.65 -32.47 0.56
C GLY A 13 59.93 -31.29 -0.08
N ALA A 14 60.22 -31.03 -1.37
CA ALA A 14 59.47 -30.05 -2.14
C ALA A 14 58.00 -30.48 -2.26
N PRO A 15 57.01 -29.63 -1.94
CA PRO A 15 55.64 -29.90 -2.36
C PRO A 15 55.61 -29.90 -3.89
N PRO A 16 54.82 -30.79 -4.53
CA PRO A 16 54.72 -30.82 -5.98
C PRO A 16 54.28 -29.45 -6.48
N GLN A 17 55.07 -28.89 -7.40
CA GLN A 17 54.68 -27.73 -8.19
C GLN A 17 53.43 -28.12 -9.01
N SER A 18 52.24 -27.81 -8.50
CA SER A 18 51.04 -27.80 -9.33
C SER A 18 51.13 -26.60 -10.27
N SER A 19 51.24 -26.90 -11.56
CA SER A 19 51.09 -26.00 -12.72
C SER A 19 50.41 -24.67 -12.43
N THR A 20 51.09 -23.59 -12.80
CA THR A 20 50.59 -22.22 -12.93
C THR A 20 49.55 -22.11 -14.06
N GLU A 21 48.44 -22.83 -13.98
CA GLU A 21 47.29 -22.55 -14.83
C GLU A 21 46.54 -21.35 -14.25
N ALA A 22 46.27 -20.36 -15.10
CA ALA A 22 45.37 -19.28 -14.73
C ALA A 22 44.01 -19.89 -14.33
N PRO A 23 43.37 -19.40 -13.25
CA PRO A 23 42.05 -19.90 -12.87
C PRO A 23 41.09 -19.79 -14.07
N PRO A 24 40.21 -20.78 -14.31
CA PRO A 24 39.31 -20.80 -15.45
C PRO A 24 38.53 -19.49 -15.58
N ARG A 25 38.41 -18.94 -16.80
CA ARG A 25 37.83 -17.61 -17.06
C ARG A 25 36.45 -17.41 -16.42
N TRP A 26 35.68 -18.50 -16.25
CA TRP A 26 34.32 -18.49 -15.72
C TRP A 26 34.21 -18.70 -14.20
N LEU A 27 35.28 -19.09 -13.51
CA LEU A 27 35.22 -19.43 -12.08
C LEU A 27 34.78 -18.24 -11.22
N LEU A 28 35.36 -17.06 -11.48
CA LEU A 28 34.96 -15.83 -10.79
C LEU A 28 33.50 -15.46 -11.10
N THR A 29 33.07 -15.61 -12.36
CA THR A 29 31.70 -15.34 -12.78
C THR A 29 30.71 -16.20 -12.00
N VAL A 30 30.94 -17.51 -11.94
CA VAL A 30 30.07 -18.46 -11.21
C VAL A 30 29.97 -18.08 -9.72
N CYS A 31 31.09 -17.77 -9.07
CA CYS A 31 31.08 -17.36 -7.66
C CYS A 31 30.37 -16.02 -7.44
N CYS A 32 30.55 -15.06 -8.35
CA CYS A 32 29.89 -13.75 -8.30
C CYS A 32 28.39 -13.85 -8.56
N VAL A 33 27.94 -14.67 -9.52
CA VAL A 33 26.50 -14.89 -9.78
C VAL A 33 25.86 -15.57 -8.57
N ALA A 34 26.50 -16.57 -7.96
CA ALA A 34 25.99 -17.20 -6.74
C ALA A 34 25.83 -16.18 -5.59
N GLN A 35 26.81 -15.31 -5.36
CA GLN A 35 26.71 -14.26 -4.34
C GLN A 35 25.66 -13.20 -4.67
N PHE A 36 25.56 -12.82 -5.94
CA PHE A 36 24.52 -11.92 -6.42
C PHE A 36 23.13 -12.50 -6.16
N MET A 37 22.89 -13.77 -6.47
CA MET A 37 21.62 -14.45 -6.22
C MET A 37 21.24 -14.46 -4.73
N VAL A 38 22.19 -14.79 -3.85
CA VAL A 38 21.97 -14.82 -2.39
C VAL A 38 21.47 -13.47 -1.87
N ILE A 39 22.02 -12.36 -2.38
CA ILE A 39 21.68 -11.02 -1.90
C ILE A 39 20.48 -10.43 -2.64
N LEU A 40 20.32 -10.74 -3.92
CA LEU A 40 19.13 -10.44 -4.69
C LEU A 40 17.90 -11.01 -3.98
N ASP A 41 17.95 -12.29 -3.60
CA ASP A 41 16.85 -13.01 -2.97
C ASP A 41 16.46 -12.48 -1.58
N LEU A 42 17.44 -11.98 -0.81
CA LEU A 42 17.20 -11.26 0.45
C LEU A 42 16.51 -9.91 0.23
N SER A 43 16.85 -9.21 -0.84
CA SER A 43 16.37 -7.85 -1.11
C SER A 43 15.01 -7.85 -1.79
N ILE A 44 14.84 -8.68 -2.83
CA ILE A 44 13.68 -8.72 -3.73
C ILE A 44 12.37 -8.98 -3.00
N VAL A 45 12.42 -9.75 -1.91
CA VAL A 45 11.23 -10.15 -1.14
C VAL A 45 10.61 -8.99 -0.37
N ASN A 46 11.39 -7.99 0.06
CA ASN A 46 10.89 -6.89 0.89
C ASN A 46 9.81 -6.07 0.17
N VAL A 47 9.96 -5.86 -1.13
CA VAL A 47 8.99 -5.13 -1.96
C VAL A 47 7.75 -6.00 -2.26
N ALA A 48 7.90 -7.32 -2.25
CA ALA A 48 6.83 -8.28 -2.48
C ALA A 48 5.99 -8.61 -1.23
N LEU A 49 6.41 -8.16 -0.04
CA LEU A 49 5.80 -8.56 1.23
C LEU A 49 4.27 -8.33 1.27
N PRO A 50 3.72 -7.15 0.88
CA PRO A 50 2.27 -6.95 0.88
C PRO A 50 1.53 -7.89 -0.07
N SER A 51 2.09 -8.18 -1.25
CA SER A 51 1.51 -9.11 -2.21
C SER A 51 1.57 -10.58 -1.75
N ILE A 52 2.64 -10.98 -1.05
CA ILE A 52 2.73 -12.29 -0.39
C ILE A 52 1.69 -12.36 0.73
N GLN A 53 1.54 -11.28 1.48
CA GLN A 53 0.61 -11.17 2.59
C GLN A 53 -0.82 -11.41 2.15
N SER A 54 -1.28 -10.71 1.10
CA SER A 54 -2.63 -10.83 0.59
C SER A 54 -2.89 -12.19 -0.06
N ALA A 55 -1.93 -12.72 -0.82
CA ALA A 55 -2.09 -13.96 -1.57
C ALA A 55 -2.11 -15.23 -0.69
N LEU A 56 -1.40 -15.24 0.44
CA LEU A 56 -1.32 -16.39 1.34
C LEU A 56 -1.99 -16.14 2.71
N GLY A 57 -2.55 -14.95 2.93
CA GLY A 57 -3.23 -14.59 4.17
C GLY A 57 -2.31 -14.45 5.38
N PHE A 58 -1.06 -14.00 5.21
CA PHE A 58 -0.15 -13.83 6.36
C PHE A 58 -0.62 -12.73 7.29
N SER A 59 -0.60 -12.96 8.60
CA SER A 59 -0.75 -11.87 9.53
C SER A 59 0.47 -10.92 9.47
N SER A 60 0.37 -9.64 9.84
CA SER A 60 1.55 -8.75 9.85
C SER A 60 2.73 -9.30 10.69
N PRO A 61 2.49 -9.85 11.90
CA PRO A 61 3.54 -10.55 12.65
C PRO A 61 4.02 -11.85 12.00
N ALA A 62 3.15 -12.62 11.34
CA ALA A 62 3.58 -13.86 10.68
C ALA A 62 4.35 -13.60 9.37
N LEU A 63 4.05 -12.51 8.66
CA LEU A 63 4.66 -12.16 7.39
C LEU A 63 6.18 -11.98 7.50
N GLN A 64 6.67 -11.52 8.66
CA GLN A 64 8.11 -11.38 8.89
C GLN A 64 8.87 -12.71 8.77
N TRP A 65 8.20 -13.85 8.95
CA TRP A 65 8.81 -15.17 8.76
C TRP A 65 9.31 -15.42 7.35
N VAL A 66 8.72 -14.78 6.34
CA VAL A 66 9.19 -14.87 4.96
C VAL A 66 10.64 -14.36 4.84
N VAL A 67 11.01 -13.37 5.66
CA VAL A 67 12.37 -12.81 5.73
C VAL A 67 13.20 -13.56 6.78
N ASP A 68 12.68 -13.71 7.99
CA ASP A 68 13.40 -14.26 9.14
C ASP A 68 13.79 -15.72 8.98
N ALA A 69 12.91 -16.57 8.42
CA ALA A 69 13.20 -17.98 8.23
C ALA A 69 14.46 -18.17 7.37
N TYR A 70 14.57 -17.39 6.29
CA TYR A 70 15.77 -17.36 5.46
C TYR A 70 16.96 -16.80 6.24
N ALA A 71 16.82 -15.63 6.86
CA ALA A 71 17.93 -14.92 7.49
C ALA A 71 18.55 -15.70 8.67
N ILE A 72 17.72 -16.30 9.53
CA ILE A 72 18.12 -17.11 10.69
C ILE A 72 18.79 -18.40 10.22
N SER A 73 18.18 -19.12 9.27
CA SER A 73 18.78 -20.33 8.70
C SER A 73 20.12 -20.03 8.03
N PHE A 74 20.18 -18.95 7.26
CA PHE A 74 21.40 -18.49 6.64
C PHE A 74 22.50 -18.23 7.68
N ALA A 75 22.16 -17.56 8.78
CA ALA A 75 23.10 -17.25 9.85
C ALA A 75 23.66 -18.50 10.54
N GLY A 76 22.76 -19.38 10.98
CA GLY A 76 23.09 -20.55 11.77
C GLY A 76 23.95 -21.56 11.00
N PHE A 77 23.74 -21.67 9.69
CA PHE A 77 24.47 -22.60 8.84
C PHE A 77 25.64 -21.98 8.06
N LEU A 78 25.89 -20.67 8.15
CA LEU A 78 27.03 -20.04 7.45
C LEU A 78 28.37 -20.60 7.92
N MET A 79 28.55 -20.76 9.24
CA MET A 79 29.77 -21.32 9.82
C MET A 79 29.89 -22.82 9.51
N PHE A 80 28.77 -23.52 9.37
CA PHE A 80 28.74 -24.91 8.90
C PHE A 80 29.22 -25.02 7.46
N GLY A 81 28.72 -24.18 6.56
CA GLY A 81 28.97 -24.31 5.13
C GLY A 81 30.44 -24.20 4.72
N GLY A 82 31.21 -23.35 5.40
CA GLY A 82 32.66 -23.25 5.18
C GLY A 82 33.38 -24.56 5.48
N ARG A 83 33.03 -25.22 6.59
CA ARG A 83 33.64 -26.49 6.99
C ARG A 83 33.12 -27.69 6.20
N ALA A 84 31.85 -27.67 5.79
CA ALA A 84 31.27 -28.67 4.91
C ALA A 84 32.00 -28.69 3.55
N ALA A 85 32.31 -27.53 2.99
CA ALA A 85 33.07 -27.39 1.75
C ALA A 85 34.47 -27.99 1.85
N ASP A 86 35.14 -27.79 3.00
CA ASP A 86 36.47 -28.30 3.25
C ASP A 86 36.51 -29.82 3.43
N HIS A 87 35.43 -30.42 3.97
CA HIS A 87 35.32 -31.85 4.26
C HIS A 87 34.78 -32.67 3.08
N PHE A 88 33.62 -32.29 2.53
CA PHE A 88 32.95 -33.04 1.44
C PHE A 88 33.51 -32.71 0.05
N GLY A 89 34.27 -31.62 -0.06
CA GLY A 89 34.87 -31.12 -1.28
C GLY A 89 34.14 -29.88 -1.81
N GLN A 90 34.94 -28.89 -2.25
CA GLN A 90 34.43 -27.55 -2.58
C GLN A 90 33.46 -27.56 -3.77
N ARG A 91 33.76 -28.31 -4.85
CA ARG A 91 32.87 -28.39 -6.03
C ARG A 91 31.55 -29.07 -5.67
N ARG A 92 31.59 -30.25 -5.06
CA ARG A 92 30.38 -31.02 -4.72
C ARG A 92 29.45 -30.22 -3.81
N THR A 93 30.00 -29.62 -2.75
CA THR A 93 29.21 -28.84 -1.79
C THR A 93 28.58 -27.64 -2.47
N PHE A 94 29.31 -26.94 -3.33
CA PHE A 94 28.80 -25.77 -4.03
C PHE A 94 27.71 -26.11 -5.06
N VAL A 95 27.87 -27.18 -5.83
CA VAL A 95 26.84 -27.65 -6.78
C VAL A 95 25.59 -28.12 -6.05
N VAL A 96 25.73 -28.88 -4.96
CA VAL A 96 24.59 -29.31 -4.11
C VAL A 96 23.87 -28.10 -3.54
N ALA A 97 24.60 -27.09 -3.06
CA ALA A 97 24.01 -25.87 -2.53
C ALA A 97 23.21 -25.10 -3.60
N LEU A 98 23.73 -24.99 -4.83
CA LEU A 98 23.02 -24.38 -5.96
C LEU A 98 21.74 -25.15 -6.35
N VAL A 99 21.82 -26.48 -6.43
CA VAL A 99 20.64 -27.32 -6.74
C VAL A 99 19.60 -27.23 -5.62
N LEU A 100 20.03 -27.26 -4.36
CA LEU A 100 19.13 -27.09 -3.22
C LEU A 100 18.47 -25.70 -3.23
N PHE A 101 19.22 -24.65 -3.56
CA PHE A 101 18.68 -23.31 -3.72
C PHE A 101 17.63 -23.26 -4.84
N ALA A 102 17.89 -23.89 -5.99
CA ALA A 102 16.93 -24.00 -7.08
C ALA A 102 15.63 -24.71 -6.66
N LEU A 103 15.73 -25.87 -5.99
CA LEU A 103 14.57 -26.65 -5.55
C LEU A 103 13.75 -25.92 -4.49
N THR A 104 14.41 -25.27 -3.54
CA THR A 104 13.73 -24.51 -2.48
C THR A 104 13.11 -23.22 -3.01
N SER A 105 13.75 -22.52 -3.95
CA SER A 105 13.13 -21.40 -4.67
C SER A 105 11.92 -21.84 -5.49
N LEU A 106 11.98 -23.01 -6.16
CA LEU A 106 10.84 -23.58 -6.87
C LEU A 106 9.68 -23.89 -5.92
N ALA A 107 9.97 -24.54 -4.79
CA ALA A 107 8.97 -24.85 -3.77
C ALA A 107 8.34 -23.59 -3.17
N GLY A 108 9.14 -22.54 -2.91
CA GLY A 108 8.64 -21.26 -2.42
C GLY A 108 7.81 -20.50 -3.45
N GLY A 109 8.23 -20.48 -4.72
CA GLY A 109 7.46 -19.87 -5.81
C GLY A 109 6.15 -20.60 -6.13
N ALA A 110 6.10 -21.91 -5.91
CA ALA A 110 4.91 -22.74 -6.06
C ALA A 110 4.11 -22.91 -4.75
N ALA A 111 4.45 -22.17 -3.69
CA ALA A 111 3.86 -22.39 -2.37
C ALA A 111 2.34 -22.12 -2.37
N PRO A 112 1.51 -23.10 -1.94
CA PRO A 112 0.07 -22.94 -1.80
C PRO A 112 -0.34 -22.39 -0.43
N SER A 113 0.55 -22.42 0.57
CA SER A 113 0.26 -22.00 1.94
C SER A 113 1.46 -21.30 2.60
N GLN A 114 1.19 -20.67 3.75
CA GLN A 114 2.18 -19.95 4.55
C GLN A 114 3.31 -20.86 5.01
N GLU A 115 2.97 -22.07 5.48
CA GLU A 115 3.91 -23.03 6.05
C GLU A 115 4.90 -23.53 4.99
N VAL A 116 4.41 -23.81 3.78
CA VAL A 116 5.25 -24.25 2.65
C VAL A 116 6.22 -23.14 2.25
N LEU A 117 5.75 -21.88 2.17
CA LEU A 117 6.62 -20.76 1.85
C LEU A 117 7.69 -20.57 2.93
N VAL A 118 7.31 -20.50 4.20
CA VAL A 118 8.25 -20.31 5.32
C VAL A 118 9.26 -21.46 5.41
N GLY A 119 8.81 -22.71 5.26
CA GLY A 119 9.69 -23.88 5.22
C GLY A 119 10.67 -23.84 4.05
N ALA A 120 10.20 -23.47 2.85
CA ALA A 120 11.04 -23.28 1.68
C ALA A 120 12.08 -22.18 1.92
N ARG A 121 11.69 -21.05 2.52
CA ARG A 121 12.59 -19.94 2.89
C ARG A 121 13.66 -20.38 3.88
N ALA A 122 13.32 -21.18 4.88
CA ALA A 122 14.30 -21.72 5.84
C ALA A 122 15.36 -22.58 5.14
N LEU A 123 14.93 -23.55 4.33
CA LEU A 123 15.83 -24.41 3.56
C LEU A 123 16.64 -23.63 2.52
N GLN A 124 16.05 -22.60 1.92
CA GLN A 124 16.72 -21.71 0.99
C GLN A 124 17.81 -20.88 1.68
N GLY A 125 17.58 -20.44 2.94
CA GLY A 125 18.59 -19.79 3.76
C GLY A 125 19.79 -20.69 4.04
N LEU A 126 19.55 -21.96 4.39
CA LEU A 126 20.60 -22.98 4.49
C LEU A 126 21.39 -23.13 3.18
N ALA A 127 20.69 -23.25 2.05
CA ALA A 127 21.35 -23.36 0.74
C ALA A 127 22.18 -22.11 0.42
N GLY A 128 21.65 -20.92 0.68
CA GLY A 128 22.33 -19.64 0.50
C GLY A 128 23.59 -19.53 1.37
N ALA A 129 23.54 -20.01 2.61
CA ALA A 129 24.70 -20.04 3.51
C ALA A 129 25.82 -20.91 2.96
N LEU A 130 25.48 -22.11 2.49
CA LEU A 130 26.43 -23.02 1.85
C LEU A 130 27.02 -22.38 0.57
N MET A 131 26.18 -21.77 -0.28
CA MET A 131 26.61 -21.07 -1.49
C MET A 131 27.60 -19.93 -1.19
N ALA A 132 27.25 -19.06 -0.25
CA ALA A 132 28.07 -17.91 0.14
C ALA A 132 29.42 -18.37 0.71
N ALA A 133 29.42 -19.32 1.64
CA ALA A 133 30.65 -19.85 2.24
C ALA A 133 31.54 -20.57 1.20
N CYS A 134 30.95 -21.44 0.36
CA CYS A 134 31.68 -22.16 -0.68
C CYS A 134 32.26 -21.22 -1.73
N SER A 135 31.51 -20.22 -2.18
CA SER A 135 31.96 -19.29 -3.23
C SER A 135 33.20 -18.50 -2.80
N LEU A 136 33.23 -18.02 -1.55
CA LEU A 136 34.41 -17.36 -0.99
C LEU A 136 35.59 -18.33 -0.82
N ALA A 137 35.33 -19.54 -0.32
CA ALA A 137 36.36 -20.58 -0.18
C ALA A 137 37.00 -20.94 -1.54
N ILE A 138 36.20 -21.12 -2.58
CA ILE A 138 36.65 -21.39 -3.94
C ILE A 138 37.51 -20.23 -4.49
N ILE A 139 37.10 -18.98 -4.27
CA ILE A 139 37.90 -17.80 -4.68
C ILE A 139 39.25 -17.79 -3.94
N THR A 140 39.24 -17.94 -2.63
CA THR A 140 40.48 -17.90 -1.82
C THR A 140 41.44 -19.04 -2.15
N ALA A 141 40.95 -20.21 -2.52
CA ALA A 141 41.77 -21.36 -2.91
C ALA A 141 42.27 -21.30 -4.36
N SER A 142 41.56 -20.60 -5.27
CA SER A 142 41.85 -20.64 -6.71
C SER A 142 42.67 -19.47 -7.23
N PHE A 143 42.76 -18.36 -6.49
CA PHE A 143 43.56 -17.21 -6.88
C PHE A 143 44.84 -17.11 -6.05
N PRO A 144 46.00 -16.82 -6.67
CA PRO A 144 47.25 -16.68 -5.94
C PRO A 144 47.21 -15.47 -4.99
N PRO A 145 47.86 -15.55 -3.82
CA PRO A 145 47.96 -14.44 -2.87
C PRO A 145 48.45 -13.14 -3.53
N GLY A 146 47.87 -12.00 -3.14
CA GLY A 146 48.23 -10.68 -3.65
C GLY A 146 47.14 -10.01 -4.50
N ARG A 147 47.55 -9.18 -5.48
CA ARG A 147 46.64 -8.26 -6.19
C ARG A 147 45.48 -8.95 -6.91
N LYS A 148 45.68 -10.15 -7.48
CA LYS A 148 44.64 -10.90 -8.21
C LYS A 148 43.55 -11.41 -7.26
N LEU A 149 43.92 -11.99 -6.12
CA LEU A 149 42.97 -12.44 -5.10
C LEU A 149 42.18 -11.28 -4.49
N HIS A 150 42.84 -10.16 -4.16
CA HIS A 150 42.15 -8.99 -3.62
C HIS A 150 41.11 -8.41 -4.60
N ARG A 151 41.43 -8.41 -5.91
CA ARG A 151 40.46 -8.01 -6.95
C ARG A 151 39.28 -8.97 -7.03
N ALA A 152 39.53 -10.29 -6.99
CA ALA A 152 38.47 -11.29 -7.03
C ALA A 152 37.52 -11.18 -5.83
N ILE A 153 38.06 -11.04 -4.60
CA ILE A 153 37.27 -10.81 -3.39
C ILE A 153 36.51 -9.49 -3.47
N ALA A 154 37.11 -8.42 -4.00
CA ALA A 154 36.43 -7.14 -4.17
C ALA A 154 35.27 -7.21 -5.17
N THR A 155 35.43 -7.92 -6.29
CA THR A 155 34.35 -8.15 -7.26
C THR A 155 33.23 -8.98 -6.66
N TRP A 156 33.56 -10.06 -5.94
CA TRP A 156 32.58 -10.87 -5.21
C TRP A 156 31.84 -10.05 -4.14
N ALA A 157 32.56 -9.23 -3.38
CA ALA A 157 31.97 -8.35 -2.38
C ALA A 157 31.06 -7.28 -3.01
N ALA A 158 31.41 -6.77 -4.19
CA ALA A 158 30.59 -5.80 -4.92
C ALA A 158 29.22 -6.38 -5.34
N MET A 159 29.11 -7.70 -5.52
CA MET A 159 27.83 -8.36 -5.81
C MET A 159 26.81 -8.20 -4.68
N ASN A 160 27.24 -7.97 -3.43
CA ASN A 160 26.32 -7.65 -2.35
C ASN A 160 25.59 -6.31 -2.58
N GLY A 161 26.32 -5.28 -3.00
CA GLY A 161 25.70 -3.98 -3.31
C GLY A 161 24.80 -4.05 -4.54
N LEU A 162 25.28 -4.72 -5.59
CA LEU A 162 24.52 -4.89 -6.83
C LEU A 162 23.25 -5.72 -6.63
N GLY A 163 23.33 -6.84 -5.90
CA GLY A 163 22.17 -7.68 -5.58
C GLY A 163 21.12 -6.94 -4.76
N GLY A 164 21.55 -6.11 -3.80
CA GLY A 164 20.63 -5.29 -3.01
C GLY A 164 19.84 -4.31 -3.86
N ALA A 165 20.53 -3.53 -4.71
CA ALA A 165 19.90 -2.55 -5.59
C ALA A 165 19.04 -3.20 -6.70
N ALA A 166 19.52 -4.29 -7.29
CA ALA A 166 18.77 -5.07 -8.27
C ALA A 166 17.52 -5.68 -7.64
N GLY A 167 17.59 -6.15 -6.40
CA GLY A 167 16.47 -6.79 -5.71
C GLY A 167 15.30 -5.84 -5.49
N VAL A 168 15.55 -4.63 -4.99
CA VAL A 168 14.45 -3.66 -4.79
C VAL A 168 13.80 -3.23 -6.11
N LEU A 169 14.61 -3.07 -7.18
CA LEU A 169 14.09 -2.65 -8.50
C LEU A 169 13.35 -3.79 -9.20
N PHE A 170 13.99 -4.94 -9.38
CA PHE A 170 13.37 -6.10 -10.03
C PHE A 170 12.23 -6.67 -9.22
N GLY A 171 12.27 -6.58 -7.88
CA GLY A 171 11.15 -6.97 -7.02
C GLY A 171 9.91 -6.17 -7.34
N GLY A 172 10.04 -4.84 -7.43
CA GLY A 172 8.93 -3.97 -7.83
C GLY A 172 8.38 -4.31 -9.22
N VAL A 173 9.26 -4.44 -10.22
CA VAL A 173 8.87 -4.78 -11.60
C VAL A 173 8.19 -6.14 -11.70
N ILE A 174 8.78 -7.19 -11.11
CA ILE A 174 8.29 -8.57 -11.22
C ILE A 174 6.95 -8.75 -10.50
N VAL A 175 6.80 -8.15 -9.32
CA VAL A 175 5.55 -8.24 -8.56
C VAL A 175 4.42 -7.53 -9.30
N GLU A 176 4.68 -6.37 -9.88
CA GLU A 176 3.67 -5.57 -10.59
C GLU A 176 3.25 -6.17 -11.93
N VAL A 177 4.21 -6.65 -12.73
CA VAL A 177 3.94 -7.13 -14.10
C VAL A 177 3.55 -8.61 -14.14
N LEU A 178 4.05 -9.42 -13.21
CA LEU A 178 3.82 -10.86 -13.21
C LEU A 178 3.08 -11.31 -11.94
N SER A 179 3.83 -11.54 -10.86
CA SER A 179 3.32 -12.01 -9.58
C SER A 179 4.49 -12.09 -8.59
N TRP A 180 4.21 -11.97 -7.30
CA TRP A 180 5.19 -12.21 -6.24
C TRP A 180 5.87 -13.58 -6.36
N ARG A 181 5.21 -14.60 -6.92
CA ARG A 181 5.79 -15.95 -7.07
C ARG A 181 7.06 -15.95 -7.91
N TRP A 182 7.12 -15.09 -8.93
CA TRP A 182 8.24 -15.02 -9.86
C TRP A 182 9.54 -14.48 -9.26
N ILE A 183 9.47 -13.78 -8.12
CA ILE A 183 10.67 -13.33 -7.40
C ILE A 183 11.51 -14.53 -6.91
N LEU A 184 10.86 -15.68 -6.68
CA LEU A 184 11.51 -16.94 -6.32
C LEU A 184 11.75 -17.80 -7.56
N LEU A 185 10.79 -17.87 -8.50
CA LEU A 185 10.92 -18.69 -9.73
C LEU A 185 11.97 -18.18 -10.73
N ILE A 186 12.51 -16.97 -10.56
CA ILE A 186 13.67 -16.50 -11.32
C ILE A 186 14.96 -17.26 -10.95
N ASN A 187 15.07 -17.76 -9.72
CA ASN A 187 16.28 -18.40 -9.22
C ASN A 187 16.53 -19.80 -9.82
N PRO A 188 15.56 -20.73 -9.94
CA PRO A 188 15.77 -22.06 -10.49
C PRO A 188 16.53 -22.12 -11.83
N PRO A 189 16.13 -21.41 -12.90
CA PRO A 189 16.87 -21.50 -14.17
C PRO A 189 18.31 -20.99 -14.05
N ILE A 190 18.54 -19.92 -13.27
CA ILE A 190 19.87 -19.35 -13.07
C ILE A 190 20.74 -20.31 -12.23
N ALA A 191 20.23 -20.80 -11.10
CA ALA A 191 20.95 -21.69 -10.20
C ALA A 191 21.36 -23.00 -10.90
N ILE A 192 20.47 -23.58 -11.71
CA ILE A 192 20.77 -24.79 -12.50
C ILE A 192 21.86 -24.50 -13.54
N GLY A 193 21.76 -23.39 -14.28
CA GLY A 193 22.79 -22.99 -15.24
C GLY A 193 24.16 -22.76 -14.59
N VAL A 194 24.17 -22.09 -13.44
CA VAL A 194 25.38 -21.87 -12.63
C VAL A 194 25.92 -23.19 -12.07
N ALA A 195 25.06 -24.13 -11.66
CA ALA A 195 25.48 -25.45 -11.17
C ALA A 195 26.17 -26.28 -12.26
N ILE A 196 25.63 -26.29 -13.48
CA ILE A 196 26.23 -26.97 -14.65
C ILE A 196 27.61 -26.37 -14.94
N LEU A 197 27.70 -25.04 -14.99
CA LEU A 197 28.96 -24.36 -15.24
C LEU A 197 29.96 -24.59 -14.11
N ALA A 198 29.52 -24.49 -12.85
CA ALA A 198 30.34 -24.75 -11.66
C ALA A 198 30.92 -26.16 -11.67
N TYR A 199 30.14 -27.17 -12.08
CA TYR A 199 30.60 -28.55 -12.19
C TYR A 199 31.77 -28.68 -13.19
N ALA A 200 31.71 -27.93 -14.29
CA ALA A 200 32.73 -27.93 -15.32
C ALA A 200 33.99 -27.12 -14.95
N VAL A 201 33.87 -26.00 -14.21
CA VAL A 201 34.97 -25.04 -14.01
C VAL A 201 35.59 -25.05 -12.61
N VAL A 202 34.91 -25.60 -11.60
CA VAL A 202 35.44 -25.68 -10.23
C VAL A 202 36.21 -26.98 -10.07
N ALA A 203 37.48 -26.90 -9.70
CA ALA A 203 38.27 -28.10 -9.40
C ALA A 203 37.80 -28.73 -8.08
N GLU A 204 37.77 -30.07 -8.02
CA GLU A 204 37.54 -30.77 -6.76
C GLU A 204 38.78 -30.60 -5.88
N ARG A 205 38.64 -29.88 -4.77
CA ARG A 205 39.69 -29.71 -3.77
C ARG A 205 39.16 -30.10 -2.41
N ARG A 206 39.93 -30.94 -1.70
CA ARG A 206 39.73 -31.30 -0.30
C ARG A 206 40.91 -30.77 0.49
N SER A 207 40.65 -30.11 1.61
CA SER A 207 41.76 -29.70 2.49
C SER A 207 42.28 -30.95 3.22
N GLY A 208 43.60 -31.17 3.22
CA GLY A 208 44.23 -32.37 3.82
C GLY A 208 44.22 -32.42 5.36
N ARG A 209 43.39 -31.63 6.05
CA ARG A 209 43.29 -31.66 7.52
C ARG A 209 42.38 -32.83 7.94
N VAL A 210 42.98 -34.02 8.04
CA VAL A 210 42.38 -35.20 8.67
C VAL A 210 42.15 -34.88 10.16
N GLY A 211 40.88 -34.88 10.62
CA GLY A 211 40.54 -34.89 12.06
C GLY A 211 39.73 -33.72 12.64
N ALA A 212 39.26 -32.74 11.87
CA ALA A 212 38.40 -31.68 12.42
C ALA A 212 36.96 -32.18 12.67
N SER A 213 36.57 -32.37 13.93
CA SER A 213 35.20 -32.74 14.33
C SER A 213 34.20 -31.62 14.00
N PHE A 214 32.99 -32.00 13.61
CA PHE A 214 31.92 -31.09 13.22
C PHE A 214 30.93 -30.87 14.38
N ASP A 215 30.78 -29.64 14.86
CA ASP A 215 29.78 -29.31 15.88
C ASP A 215 28.39 -29.06 15.26
N LEU A 216 27.81 -30.14 14.74
CA LEU A 216 26.44 -30.12 14.22
C LEU A 216 25.43 -29.78 15.33
N ALA A 217 25.68 -30.28 16.54
CA ALA A 217 24.80 -30.10 17.68
C ALA A 217 24.71 -28.62 18.08
N GLY A 218 25.85 -27.92 18.14
CA GLY A 218 25.90 -26.48 18.37
C GLY A 218 25.18 -25.69 17.28
N ALA A 219 25.41 -26.02 16.00
CA ALA A 219 24.78 -25.33 14.88
C ALA A 219 23.24 -25.51 14.88
N LEU A 220 22.77 -26.73 15.14
CA LEU A 220 21.34 -27.03 15.24
C LEU A 220 20.69 -26.36 16.45
N THR A 221 21.31 -26.42 17.63
CA THR A 221 20.73 -25.83 18.85
C THR A 221 20.70 -24.30 18.80
N LEU A 222 21.71 -23.64 18.22
CA LEU A 222 21.69 -22.20 17.97
C LEU A 222 20.57 -21.82 17.00
N THR A 223 20.49 -22.49 15.85
CA THR A 223 19.51 -22.16 14.78
C THR A 223 18.09 -22.42 15.26
N LEU A 224 17.83 -23.60 15.84
CA LEU A 224 16.52 -23.96 16.37
C LEU A 224 16.14 -23.08 17.57
N GLY A 225 17.07 -22.78 18.47
CA GLY A 225 16.81 -21.90 19.61
C GLY A 225 16.38 -20.51 19.18
N GLN A 226 17.02 -19.95 18.15
CA GLN A 226 16.62 -18.68 17.55
C GLN A 226 15.26 -18.73 16.89
N MET A 227 15.01 -19.73 16.04
CA MET A 227 13.72 -19.91 15.38
C MET A 227 12.58 -20.04 16.40
N VAL A 228 12.74 -20.89 17.40
CA VAL A 228 11.72 -21.15 18.42
C VAL A 228 11.48 -19.91 19.30
N LEU A 229 12.54 -19.15 19.62
CA LEU A 229 12.40 -17.89 20.36
C LEU A 229 11.63 -16.83 19.55
N VAL A 230 12.02 -16.61 18.29
CA VAL A 230 11.30 -15.69 17.39
C VAL A 230 9.85 -16.13 17.22
N PHE A 231 9.60 -17.43 17.09
CA PHE A 231 8.25 -18.01 17.01
C PHE A 231 7.40 -17.66 18.21
N GLY A 232 7.94 -17.82 19.42
CA GLY A 232 7.22 -17.42 20.63
C GLY A 232 6.88 -15.92 20.68
N VAL A 233 7.77 -15.04 20.20
CA VAL A 233 7.50 -13.59 20.10
C VAL A 233 6.41 -13.29 19.07
N VAL A 234 6.44 -13.96 17.90
CA VAL A 234 5.39 -13.83 16.88
C VAL A 234 4.04 -14.27 17.44
N GLU A 235 4.00 -15.44 18.09
CA GLU A 235 2.80 -15.98 18.73
C GLU A 235 2.27 -15.06 19.84
N ALA A 236 3.15 -14.40 20.60
CA ALA A 236 2.76 -13.36 21.56
C ALA A 236 2.02 -12.20 20.89
N GLY A 237 2.44 -11.82 19.68
CA GLY A 237 1.76 -10.84 18.85
C GLY A 237 0.40 -11.27 18.33
N LEU A 238 0.18 -12.58 18.14
CA LEU A 238 -1.04 -13.13 17.51
C LEU A 238 -2.08 -13.65 18.50
N LYS A 239 -1.64 -14.15 19.65
CA LYS A 239 -2.49 -14.81 20.64
C LYS A 239 -2.44 -14.13 22.02
N GLY A 240 -1.47 -13.26 22.26
CA GLY A 240 -1.27 -12.56 23.53
C GLY A 240 -0.02 -13.04 24.28
N TRP A 241 0.63 -12.11 24.98
CA TRP A 241 1.89 -12.33 25.71
C TRP A 241 1.76 -13.25 26.94
N ASP A 242 0.55 -13.38 27.48
CA ASP A 242 0.20 -14.18 28.66
C ASP A 242 -0.21 -15.62 28.32
N THR A 243 -0.27 -15.96 27.03
CA THR A 243 -0.71 -17.29 26.59
C THR A 243 0.42 -18.33 26.60
N LEU A 244 0.07 -19.59 26.88
CA LEU A 244 1.01 -20.71 26.77
C LEU A 244 1.58 -20.89 25.35
N ALA A 245 0.80 -20.51 24.33
CA ALA A 245 1.24 -20.54 22.94
C ALA A 245 2.41 -19.58 22.66
N ALA A 246 2.51 -18.48 23.41
CA ALA A 246 3.62 -17.54 23.35
C ALA A 246 4.75 -17.91 24.32
N LEU A 247 4.41 -18.09 25.60
CA LEU A 247 5.41 -18.32 26.67
C LEU A 247 6.14 -19.66 26.53
N GLY A 248 5.45 -20.71 26.07
CA GLY A 248 6.04 -22.03 25.89
C GLY A 248 7.21 -22.02 24.91
N PRO A 249 7.02 -21.56 23.66
CA PRO A 249 8.13 -21.42 22.71
C PRO A 249 9.18 -20.39 23.14
N ILE A 250 8.83 -19.27 23.77
CA ILE A 250 9.84 -18.34 24.32
C ILE A 250 10.76 -19.07 25.31
N ALA A 251 10.19 -19.77 26.28
CA ALA A 251 10.94 -20.52 27.28
C ALA A 251 11.80 -21.63 26.64
N LEU A 252 11.24 -22.37 25.67
CA LEU A 252 11.96 -23.41 24.94
C LEU A 252 13.11 -22.85 24.10
N GLY A 253 12.92 -21.71 23.43
CA GLY A 253 13.96 -21.03 22.67
C GLY A 253 15.09 -20.56 23.56
N VAL A 254 14.78 -19.93 24.70
CA VAL A 254 15.76 -19.55 25.73
C VAL A 254 16.51 -20.79 26.26
N LEU A 255 15.80 -21.88 26.52
CA LEU A 255 16.41 -23.14 26.96
C LEU A 255 17.38 -23.71 25.92
N LEU A 256 16.99 -23.77 24.63
CA LEU A 256 17.82 -24.25 23.54
C LEU A 256 19.09 -23.40 23.35
N LEU A 257 18.97 -22.07 23.49
CA LEU A 257 20.13 -21.18 23.47
C LEU A 257 21.05 -21.38 24.69
N GLY A 258 20.46 -21.69 25.86
CA GLY A 258 21.22 -22.10 27.05
C GLY A 258 21.96 -23.42 26.84
N VAL A 259 21.30 -24.41 26.22
CA VAL A 259 21.89 -25.71 25.86
C VAL A 259 23.02 -25.52 24.84
N PHE A 260 22.85 -24.64 23.84
CA PHE A 260 23.92 -24.26 22.92
C PHE A 260 25.14 -23.72 23.69
N GLY A 261 24.93 -22.78 24.62
CA GLY A 261 26.02 -22.26 25.46
C GLY A 261 26.71 -23.36 26.29
N LEU A 262 25.97 -24.35 26.77
CA LEU A 262 26.52 -25.49 27.49
C LEU A 262 27.35 -26.41 26.56
N ILE A 263 26.85 -26.73 25.36
CA ILE A 263 27.55 -27.53 24.34
C ILE A 263 28.89 -26.87 24.00
N GLU A 264 28.86 -25.59 23.65
CA GLU A 264 30.04 -24.82 23.24
C GLU A 264 31.09 -24.69 24.36
N THR A 265 30.68 -24.64 25.62
CA THR A 265 31.61 -24.40 26.75
C THR A 265 32.15 -25.67 27.41
N ARG A 266 31.43 -26.80 27.30
CA ARG A 266 31.73 -28.04 28.03
C ARG A 266 31.97 -29.25 27.13
N PHE A 267 31.32 -29.35 25.96
CA PHE A 267 31.24 -30.61 25.20
C PHE A 267 31.86 -30.53 23.80
N ALA A 268 31.85 -29.37 23.16
CA ALA A 268 32.38 -29.20 21.81
C ALA A 268 33.92 -29.29 21.80
N SER A 269 34.45 -30.28 21.08
CA SER A 269 35.88 -30.42 20.80
C SER A 269 36.40 -29.39 19.79
N ALA A 270 35.50 -28.79 19.00
CA ALA A 270 35.77 -27.67 18.09
C ALA A 270 34.59 -26.67 18.10
N PRO A 271 34.50 -25.80 19.13
CA PRO A 271 33.36 -24.90 19.32
C PRO A 271 33.13 -23.96 18.12
N LEU A 272 31.87 -23.65 17.83
CA LEU A 272 31.49 -22.59 16.88
C LEU A 272 31.82 -21.21 17.46
N ILE A 273 31.59 -21.01 18.77
CA ILE A 273 31.88 -19.76 19.48
C ILE A 273 32.76 -20.08 20.69
N PRO A 274 34.07 -19.80 20.64
CA PRO A 274 34.97 -20.00 21.77
C PRO A 274 34.78 -18.88 22.80
N PHE A 275 33.69 -18.92 23.57
CA PHE A 275 33.30 -17.89 24.54
C PHE A 275 34.42 -17.49 25.52
N LYS A 276 35.25 -18.46 25.93
CA LYS A 276 36.38 -18.27 26.85
C LYS A 276 37.53 -17.47 26.24
N GLU A 277 37.58 -17.36 24.92
CA GLU A 277 38.67 -16.72 24.18
C GLU A 277 38.29 -15.35 23.60
N LEU A 278 37.03 -14.94 23.72
CA LEU A 278 36.55 -13.65 23.23
C LEU A 278 37.17 -12.50 24.01
N THR A 279 37.84 -11.59 23.31
CA THR A 279 38.35 -10.36 23.91
C THR A 279 37.21 -9.41 24.25
N LYS A 280 37.43 -8.49 25.19
CA LYS A 280 36.44 -7.43 25.53
C LYS A 280 36.05 -6.61 24.30
N THR A 281 37.01 -6.28 23.44
CA THR A 281 36.76 -5.54 22.19
C THR A 281 35.83 -6.31 21.25
N LEU A 282 36.03 -7.63 21.10
CA LEU A 282 35.20 -8.47 20.26
C LEU A 282 33.77 -8.61 20.83
N GLN A 283 33.61 -8.72 22.15
CA GLN A 283 32.29 -8.74 22.81
C GLN A 283 31.53 -7.42 22.59
N VAL A 284 32.19 -6.29 22.78
CA VAL A 284 31.62 -4.95 22.55
C VAL A 284 31.21 -4.78 21.08
N ALA A 285 32.09 -5.18 20.13
CA ALA A 285 31.80 -5.10 18.70
C ALA A 285 30.55 -5.89 18.30
N ASN A 286 30.43 -7.13 18.79
CA ASN A 286 29.26 -7.96 18.50
C ASN A 286 27.98 -7.43 19.15
N THR A 287 28.06 -6.85 20.35
CA THR A 287 26.91 -6.21 21.00
C THR A 287 26.43 -4.99 20.22
N ILE A 288 27.37 -4.15 19.75
CA ILE A 288 27.06 -3.02 18.87
C ILE A 288 26.39 -3.54 17.60
N VAL A 289 26.92 -4.60 16.97
CA VAL A 289 26.35 -5.17 15.75
C VAL A 289 24.94 -5.71 15.98
N LEU A 290 24.71 -6.39 17.11
CA LEU A 290 23.40 -6.92 17.47
C LEU A 290 22.36 -5.79 17.62
N LEU A 291 22.68 -4.73 18.36
CA LEU A 291 21.80 -3.57 18.55
C LEU A 291 21.54 -2.80 17.25
N PHE A 292 22.58 -2.55 16.46
CA PHE A 292 22.45 -1.87 15.17
C PHE A 292 21.59 -2.68 14.20
N SER A 293 21.73 -4.01 14.20
CA SER A 293 20.97 -4.87 13.28
C SER A 293 19.51 -4.98 13.70
N ALA A 294 19.24 -5.01 15.01
CA ALA A 294 17.90 -4.93 15.58
C ALA A 294 17.16 -3.64 15.22
N ALA A 295 17.88 -2.55 14.95
CA ALA A 295 17.32 -1.31 14.41
C ALA A 295 17.17 -1.33 12.88
N LEU A 296 18.09 -1.97 12.18
CA LEU A 296 18.21 -1.95 10.72
C LEU A 296 17.13 -2.80 10.01
N PHE A 297 16.93 -4.04 10.43
CA PHE A 297 16.08 -4.98 9.70
C PHE A 297 14.59 -4.57 9.71
N PRO A 298 14.02 -4.18 10.86
CA PRO A 298 12.65 -3.64 10.88
C PRO A 298 12.45 -2.44 9.97
N MET A 299 13.47 -1.61 9.76
CA MET A 299 13.31 -0.40 8.95
C MET A 299 12.92 -0.70 7.50
N TRP A 300 13.50 -1.73 6.86
CA TRP A 300 13.12 -2.11 5.49
C TRP A 300 11.71 -2.68 5.43
N PHE A 301 11.36 -3.55 6.38
CA PHE A 301 10.05 -4.17 6.47
C PHE A 301 8.96 -3.10 6.69
N VAL A 302 9.11 -2.27 7.72
CA VAL A 302 8.17 -1.19 8.07
C VAL A 302 8.07 -0.16 6.95
N SER A 303 9.18 0.22 6.30
CA SER A 303 9.13 1.17 5.18
C SER A 303 8.32 0.61 4.00
N SER A 304 8.46 -0.68 3.70
CA SER A 304 7.73 -1.32 2.60
C SER A 304 6.23 -1.35 2.89
N LEU A 305 5.84 -1.76 4.11
CA LEU A 305 4.44 -1.74 4.54
C LEU A 305 3.87 -0.32 4.55
N TYR A 306 4.61 0.67 5.03
CA TYR A 306 4.15 2.06 5.02
C TYR A 306 3.91 2.57 3.59
N LEU A 307 4.87 2.39 2.68
CA LEU A 307 4.73 2.86 1.29
C LEU A 307 3.52 2.24 0.59
N GLN A 308 3.28 0.94 0.77
CA GLN A 308 2.22 0.23 0.04
C GLN A 308 0.87 0.21 0.77
N GLN A 309 0.83 0.07 2.10
CA GLN A 309 -0.41 -0.05 2.88
C GLN A 309 -0.94 1.28 3.42
N VAL A 310 -0.07 2.28 3.64
CA VAL A 310 -0.48 3.60 4.13
C VAL A 310 -0.51 4.62 2.99
N LEU A 311 0.55 4.68 2.18
CA LEU A 311 0.62 5.61 1.05
C LEU A 311 0.08 5.04 -0.27
N GLY A 312 -0.28 3.75 -0.32
CA GLY A 312 -0.90 3.14 -1.50
C GLY A 312 0.01 2.99 -2.72
N LEU A 313 1.33 3.10 -2.57
CA LEU A 313 2.25 2.97 -3.72
C LEU A 313 2.22 1.56 -4.30
N SER A 314 2.33 1.46 -5.61
CA SER A 314 2.57 0.17 -6.27
C SER A 314 3.94 -0.43 -5.87
N PRO A 315 4.14 -1.74 -6.04
CA PRO A 315 5.43 -2.38 -5.81
C PRO A 315 6.57 -1.74 -6.62
N LEU A 316 6.36 -1.37 -7.89
CA LEU A 316 7.38 -0.69 -8.70
C LEU A 316 7.78 0.64 -8.10
N HIS A 317 6.80 1.49 -7.75
CA HIS A 317 7.07 2.79 -7.15
C HIS A 317 7.81 2.64 -5.81
N THR A 318 7.43 1.66 -4.99
CA THR A 318 8.15 1.32 -3.75
C THR A 318 9.60 0.94 -4.03
N GLY A 319 9.85 0.10 -5.04
CA GLY A 319 11.20 -0.28 -5.47
C GLY A 319 12.03 0.92 -5.93
N LEU A 320 11.43 1.85 -6.67
CA LEU A 320 12.08 3.09 -7.11
C LEU A 320 12.43 4.03 -5.95
N ILE A 321 11.61 4.09 -4.90
CA ILE A 321 11.91 4.85 -3.68
C ILE A 321 13.12 4.26 -2.92
N PHE A 322 13.27 2.93 -2.89
CA PHE A 322 14.40 2.27 -2.24
C PHE A 322 15.69 2.22 -3.06
N LEU A 323 15.62 2.36 -4.39
CA LEU A 323 16.79 2.26 -5.27
C LEU A 323 17.89 3.29 -4.93
N PRO A 324 17.61 4.60 -4.73
CA PRO A 324 18.61 5.58 -4.29
C PRO A 324 19.31 5.21 -2.97
N MET A 325 18.59 4.58 -2.05
CA MET A 325 19.12 4.15 -0.76
C MET A 325 20.12 3.00 -0.95
N SER A 326 19.78 2.01 -1.78
CA SER A 326 20.68 0.91 -2.13
C SER A 326 21.95 1.38 -2.84
N LEU A 327 21.82 2.33 -3.77
CA LEU A 327 22.96 2.96 -4.44
C LEU A 327 23.85 3.73 -3.46
N THR A 328 23.25 4.41 -2.48
CA THR A 328 23.98 5.11 -1.42
C THR A 328 24.80 4.14 -0.57
N ILE A 329 24.22 3.00 -0.16
CA ILE A 329 24.94 1.95 0.57
C ILE A 329 26.17 1.50 -0.23
N MET A 330 25.99 1.18 -1.52
CA MET A 330 27.06 0.74 -2.40
C MET A 330 28.19 1.79 -2.51
N LEU A 331 27.83 3.05 -2.75
CA LEU A 331 28.78 4.15 -2.91
C LEU A 331 29.57 4.44 -1.62
N VAL A 332 28.91 4.42 -0.46
CA VAL A 332 29.54 4.71 0.83
C VAL A 332 30.37 3.52 1.31
N ALA A 333 29.87 2.28 1.17
CA ALA A 333 30.58 1.07 1.59
C ALA A 333 31.91 0.89 0.83
N SER A 334 31.94 1.22 -0.47
CA SER A 334 33.18 1.19 -1.27
C SER A 334 34.29 2.11 -0.75
N ARG A 335 33.94 3.14 0.03
CA ARG A 335 34.87 4.11 0.61
C ARG A 335 35.13 3.90 2.11
N ALA A 336 34.34 3.05 2.78
CA ALA A 336 34.38 2.89 4.23
C ALA A 336 35.76 2.43 4.75
N GLY A 337 36.44 1.50 4.07
CA GLY A 337 37.78 1.05 4.47
C GLY A 337 38.83 2.18 4.43
N LYS A 338 38.75 3.07 3.43
CA LYS A 338 39.62 4.26 3.36
C LYS A 338 39.32 5.24 4.49
N LEU A 339 38.04 5.50 4.77
CA LEU A 339 37.63 6.34 5.90
C LEU A 339 38.16 5.78 7.22
N VAL A 340 38.06 4.47 7.45
CA VAL A 340 38.59 3.81 8.65
C VAL A 340 40.10 3.98 8.77
N SER A 341 40.85 3.81 7.67
CA SER A 341 42.30 4.01 7.69
C SER A 341 42.73 5.45 8.03
N HIS A 342 41.90 6.45 7.71
CA HIS A 342 42.22 7.86 7.94
C HIS A 342 41.72 8.41 9.28
N PHE A 343 40.52 7.99 9.71
CA PHE A 343 39.81 8.58 10.86
C PHE A 343 39.68 7.62 12.06
N GLY A 344 40.06 6.36 11.88
CA GLY A 344 39.93 5.30 12.88
C GLY A 344 38.53 4.70 12.94
N VAL A 345 38.47 3.42 13.35
CA VAL A 345 37.23 2.61 13.37
C VAL A 345 36.16 3.25 14.26
N ARG A 346 36.53 3.68 15.47
CA ARG A 346 35.62 4.29 16.45
C ARG A 346 34.89 5.52 15.88
N THR A 347 35.61 6.39 15.19
CA THR A 347 35.06 7.65 14.65
C THR A 347 34.10 7.38 13.50
N VAL A 348 34.48 6.48 12.58
CA VAL A 348 33.67 6.15 11.39
C VAL A 348 32.43 5.37 11.80
N LEU A 349 32.57 4.35 12.66
CA LEU A 349 31.44 3.56 13.18
C LEU A 349 30.48 4.45 13.97
N GLY A 350 31.01 5.27 14.90
CA GLY A 350 30.18 6.16 15.72
C GLY A 350 29.44 7.20 14.89
N GLY A 351 30.11 7.79 13.89
CA GLY A 351 29.47 8.69 12.92
C GLY A 351 28.37 8.00 12.11
N GLY A 352 28.61 6.77 11.63
CA GLY A 352 27.62 5.97 10.92
C GLY A 352 26.39 5.65 11.77
N LEU A 353 26.58 5.28 13.04
CA LEU A 353 25.49 5.00 13.97
C LEU A 353 24.69 6.26 14.35
N LEU A 354 25.32 7.43 14.43
CA LEU A 354 24.62 8.71 14.60
C LEU A 354 23.79 9.08 13.37
N MET A 355 24.29 8.85 12.16
CA MET A 355 23.54 9.02 10.92
C MET A 355 22.35 8.07 10.86
N LEU A 356 22.55 6.79 11.20
CA LEU A 356 21.47 5.80 11.30
C LEU A 356 20.41 6.23 12.33
N THR A 357 20.82 6.61 13.54
CA THR A 357 19.93 7.10 14.59
C THR A 357 19.10 8.28 14.12
N THR A 358 19.76 9.27 13.50
CA THR A 358 19.09 10.49 13.02
C THR A 358 18.12 10.17 11.89
N GLY A 359 18.51 9.32 10.94
CA GLY A 359 17.62 8.86 9.87
C GLY A 359 16.38 8.14 10.40
N LEU A 360 16.54 7.25 11.37
CA LEU A 360 15.43 6.57 12.07
C LEU A 360 14.53 7.55 12.85
N LEU A 361 15.09 8.58 13.48
CA LEU A 361 14.29 9.66 14.09
C LEU A 361 13.53 10.46 13.03
N LEU A 362 14.11 10.73 11.87
CA LEU A 362 13.43 11.41 10.78
C LEU A 362 12.28 10.57 10.19
N PHE A 363 12.42 9.24 10.14
CA PHE A 363 11.32 8.33 9.78
C PHE A 363 10.12 8.43 10.72
N THR A 364 10.29 8.82 11.99
CA THR A 364 9.15 9.02 12.91
C THR A 364 8.20 10.15 12.48
N ARG A 365 8.59 10.95 11.47
CA ARG A 365 7.75 12.03 10.90
C ARG A 365 6.79 11.56 9.81
N ILE A 366 6.79 10.27 9.45
CA ILE A 366 5.84 9.68 8.49
C ILE A 366 4.39 10.08 8.82
N GLY A 367 3.54 10.31 7.82
CA GLY A 367 2.14 10.73 7.99
C GLY A 367 1.17 9.76 7.31
N SER A 368 -0.12 9.85 7.59
CA SER A 368 -1.14 9.05 6.88
C SER A 368 -1.32 9.48 5.43
N SER A 369 -0.80 10.65 5.05
CA SER A 369 -0.70 11.12 3.67
C SER A 369 0.56 11.96 3.47
N GLY A 370 1.08 11.97 2.25
CA GLY A 370 2.11 12.89 1.81
C GLY A 370 3.24 12.25 1.00
N SER A 371 4.35 13.00 0.82
CA SER A 371 5.36 12.62 -0.16
C SER A 371 6.24 11.45 0.31
N PRO A 372 6.31 10.33 -0.44
CA PRO A 372 7.22 9.23 -0.15
C PRO A 372 8.70 9.66 -0.26
N LEU A 373 8.99 10.71 -1.04
CA LEU A 373 10.35 11.27 -1.15
C LEU A 373 10.78 11.92 0.17
N VAL A 374 9.87 12.64 0.82
CA VAL A 374 10.14 13.38 2.06
C VAL A 374 10.15 12.46 3.27
N TYR A 375 9.18 11.55 3.34
CA TYR A 375 9.03 10.67 4.50
C TYR A 375 9.95 9.46 4.47
N VAL A 376 10.33 8.97 3.29
CA VAL A 376 11.10 7.73 3.16
C VAL A 376 12.43 7.93 2.47
N MET A 377 12.45 8.48 1.24
CA MET A 377 13.68 8.55 0.46
C MET A 377 14.75 9.42 1.13
N ILE A 378 14.43 10.66 1.51
CA ILE A 378 15.38 11.61 2.12
C ILE A 378 15.94 11.08 3.46
N PRO A 379 15.12 10.69 4.47
CA PRO A 379 15.62 10.04 5.67
C PRO A 379 16.37 8.73 5.38
N GLY A 380 15.92 8.00 4.36
CA GLY A 380 16.48 6.76 3.89
C GLY A 380 17.89 6.89 3.33
N LEU A 381 18.22 7.98 2.62
CA LEU A 381 19.58 8.24 2.13
C LEU A 381 20.56 8.44 3.29
N LEU A 382 20.16 9.17 4.32
CA LEU A 382 20.97 9.35 5.54
C LEU A 382 21.17 8.02 6.27
N THR A 383 20.09 7.26 6.41
CA THR A 383 20.09 5.93 7.03
C THR A 383 21.01 4.97 6.26
N ALA A 384 20.88 4.93 4.93
CA ALA A 384 21.70 4.13 4.01
C ALA A 384 23.19 4.44 4.15
N ALA A 385 23.57 5.72 4.21
CA ALA A 385 24.95 6.11 4.45
C ALA A 385 25.43 5.67 5.85
N GLY A 386 24.59 5.80 6.88
CA GLY A 386 24.86 5.30 8.22
C GLY A 386 25.06 3.79 8.29
N ILE A 387 24.24 3.01 7.58
CA ILE A 387 24.35 1.55 7.45
C ILE A 387 25.71 1.17 6.86
N ALA A 388 26.09 1.78 5.73
CA ALA A 388 27.35 1.50 5.07
C ALA A 388 28.57 1.86 5.94
N MET A 389 28.50 2.96 6.67
CA MET A 389 29.52 3.39 7.64
C MET A 389 29.52 2.57 8.94
N SER A 390 28.54 1.69 9.16
CA SER A 390 28.48 0.83 10.34
C SER A 390 28.91 -0.61 10.02
N ILE A 391 28.49 -1.15 8.87
CA ILE A 391 28.76 -2.54 8.47
C ILE A 391 30.26 -2.82 8.32
N VAL A 392 30.97 -2.01 7.54
CA VAL A 392 32.40 -2.26 7.25
C VAL A 392 33.28 -2.04 8.49
N PRO A 393 33.13 -0.92 9.24
CA PRO A 393 33.99 -0.68 10.39
C PRO A 393 33.74 -1.63 11.56
N SER A 394 32.50 -2.11 11.76
CA SER A 394 32.21 -3.12 12.79
C SER A 394 32.89 -4.45 12.50
N THR A 395 32.94 -4.90 11.23
CA THR A 395 33.73 -6.07 10.84
C THR A 395 35.23 -5.84 11.07
N ILE A 396 35.75 -4.67 10.73
CA ILE A 396 37.17 -4.34 10.96
C ILE A 396 37.52 -4.36 12.45
N VAL A 397 36.69 -3.76 13.31
CA VAL A 397 36.96 -3.74 14.76
C VAL A 397 36.92 -5.14 15.35
N ALA A 398 36.02 -5.99 14.87
CA ALA A 398 35.90 -7.36 15.34
C ALA A 398 37.12 -8.19 14.91
N THR A 399 37.57 -8.07 13.67
CA THR A 399 38.75 -8.81 13.18
C THR A 399 40.04 -8.32 13.83
N GLN A 400 40.19 -7.01 14.06
CA GLN A 400 41.34 -6.44 14.78
C GLN A 400 41.32 -6.77 16.28
N GLY A 401 40.13 -6.91 16.88
CA GLY A 401 39.97 -7.29 18.28
C GLY A 401 40.13 -8.78 18.55
N ALA A 402 40.25 -9.62 17.51
CA ALA A 402 40.45 -11.06 17.64
C ALA A 402 41.91 -11.41 17.94
N LYS A 403 42.17 -12.58 18.53
CA LYS A 403 43.54 -13.08 18.71
C LYS A 403 44.18 -13.44 17.34
N GLU A 404 45.51 -13.51 17.29
CA GLU A 404 46.24 -13.90 16.08
C GLU A 404 45.72 -15.23 15.52
N GLY A 405 45.46 -15.27 14.21
CA GLY A 405 44.89 -16.44 13.54
C GLY A 405 43.37 -16.62 13.67
N GLN A 406 42.64 -15.77 14.41
CA GLN A 406 41.19 -15.90 14.63
C GLN A 406 40.31 -14.91 13.84
N ALA A 407 40.86 -14.23 12.82
CA ALA A 407 40.11 -13.22 12.05
C ALA A 407 38.86 -13.79 11.34
N GLY A 408 38.92 -15.03 10.84
CA GLY A 408 37.77 -15.69 10.21
C GLY A 408 36.64 -15.98 11.19
N LEU A 409 36.97 -16.38 12.41
CA LEU A 409 36.00 -16.59 13.50
C LEU A 409 35.30 -15.28 13.87
N ALA A 410 36.06 -14.19 14.05
CA ALA A 410 35.49 -12.90 14.42
C ALA A 410 34.55 -12.34 13.35
N SER A 411 34.90 -12.50 12.07
CA SER A 411 34.01 -12.13 10.95
C SER A 411 32.73 -12.96 10.95
N GLY A 412 32.83 -14.28 11.18
CA GLY A 412 31.68 -15.18 11.32
C GLY A 412 30.76 -14.77 12.47
N LEU A 413 31.32 -14.46 13.65
CA LEU A 413 30.56 -14.05 14.83
C LEU A 413 29.82 -12.73 14.63
N VAL A 414 30.43 -11.75 13.93
CA VAL A 414 29.77 -10.49 13.56
C VAL A 414 28.59 -10.75 12.64
N ASN A 415 28.75 -11.63 11.65
CA ASN A 415 27.66 -11.95 10.75
C ASN A 415 26.52 -12.66 11.50
N THR A 416 26.83 -13.60 12.39
CA THR A 416 25.83 -14.25 13.24
C THR A 416 25.10 -13.21 14.08
N SER A 417 25.82 -12.36 14.83
CA SER A 417 25.23 -11.30 15.67
C SER A 417 24.30 -10.36 14.91
N ARG A 418 24.64 -10.06 13.64
CA ARG A 418 23.81 -9.26 12.75
C ARG A 418 22.46 -9.90 12.48
N GLN A 419 22.46 -11.19 12.12
CA GLN A 419 21.24 -11.91 11.81
C GLN A 419 20.40 -12.17 13.06
N VAL A 420 21.04 -12.49 14.20
CA VAL A 420 20.35 -12.64 15.49
C VAL A 420 19.64 -11.34 15.88
N GLY A 421 20.40 -10.23 15.87
CA GLY A 421 19.87 -8.92 16.21
C GLY A 421 18.77 -8.49 15.27
N GLY A 422 18.99 -8.66 13.96
CA GLY A 422 18.02 -8.32 12.91
C GLY A 422 16.69 -9.07 13.07
N GLY A 423 16.72 -10.39 13.21
CA GLY A 423 15.52 -11.21 13.33
C GLY A 423 14.76 -10.98 14.64
N LEU A 424 15.46 -10.93 15.78
CA LEU A 424 14.81 -10.63 17.07
C LEU A 424 14.26 -9.20 17.12
N GLY A 425 15.01 -8.24 16.58
CA GLY A 425 14.57 -6.85 16.49
C GLY A 425 13.33 -6.71 15.63
N LEU A 426 13.32 -7.33 14.44
CA LEU A 426 12.13 -7.38 13.58
C LEU A 426 10.94 -7.97 14.32
N ALA A 427 11.11 -9.15 14.93
CA ALA A 427 10.05 -9.86 15.62
C ALA A 427 9.39 -9.04 16.75
N VAL A 428 10.20 -8.40 17.60
CA VAL A 428 9.71 -7.61 18.72
C VAL A 428 9.06 -6.31 18.22
N LEU A 429 9.71 -5.58 17.31
CA LEU A 429 9.24 -4.25 16.89
C LEU A 429 7.96 -4.34 16.04
N ILE A 430 7.83 -5.33 15.15
CA ILE A 430 6.60 -5.53 14.38
C ILE A 430 5.45 -5.97 15.27
N THR A 431 5.73 -6.82 16.27
CA THR A 431 4.73 -7.23 17.26
C THR A 431 4.21 -6.02 18.04
N LEU A 432 5.10 -5.17 18.56
CA LEU A 432 4.72 -3.96 19.30
C LEU A 432 4.01 -2.93 18.42
N ALA A 433 4.48 -2.72 17.19
CA ALA A 433 3.85 -1.82 16.23
C ALA A 433 2.42 -2.27 15.91
N THR A 434 2.23 -3.55 15.60
CA THR A 434 0.91 -4.14 15.31
C THR A 434 -0.01 -4.00 16.52
N GLN A 435 0.45 -4.35 17.72
CA GLN A 435 -0.34 -4.20 18.95
C GLN A 435 -0.78 -2.75 19.19
N HIS A 436 0.11 -1.79 18.95
CA HIS A 436 -0.22 -0.37 19.09
C HIS A 436 -1.24 0.09 18.03
N THR A 437 -1.04 -0.27 16.76
CA THR A 437 -2.00 0.02 15.68
C THR A 437 -3.37 -0.55 15.99
N THR A 438 -3.43 -1.82 16.35
CA THR A 438 -4.69 -2.51 16.63
C THR A 438 -5.42 -1.91 17.82
N HIS A 439 -4.68 -1.54 18.89
CA HIS A 439 -5.26 -0.82 20.03
C HIS A 439 -5.89 0.52 19.59
N LEU A 440 -5.17 1.32 18.79
CA LEU A 440 -5.66 2.61 18.30
C LEU A 440 -6.93 2.46 17.45
N ILE A 441 -6.95 1.48 16.54
CA ILE A 441 -8.14 1.16 15.73
C ILE A 441 -9.32 0.81 16.64
N GLY A 442 -9.11 -0.04 17.65
CA GLY A 442 -10.14 -0.41 18.62
C GLY A 442 -10.67 0.79 19.42
N THR A 443 -9.84 1.78 19.71
CA THR A 443 -10.25 3.03 20.38
C THR A 443 -10.90 4.06 19.44
N GLY A 444 -11.16 3.69 18.18
CA GLY A 444 -11.85 4.54 17.21
C GLY A 444 -10.93 5.42 16.35
N GLN A 445 -9.61 5.22 16.37
CA GLN A 445 -8.76 5.85 15.35
C GLN A 445 -8.96 5.21 13.98
N GLN A 446 -8.79 6.02 12.95
CA GLN A 446 -8.76 5.56 11.56
C GLN A 446 -7.53 4.67 11.30
N VAL A 447 -7.65 3.79 10.32
CA VAL A 447 -6.66 2.73 10.07
C VAL A 447 -5.31 3.28 9.61
N ALA A 448 -5.29 4.18 8.62
CA ALA A 448 -4.04 4.74 8.10
C ALA A 448 -3.25 5.55 9.17
N PRO A 449 -3.89 6.44 9.97
CA PRO A 449 -3.24 7.05 11.13
C PRO A 449 -2.75 6.04 12.18
N ALA A 450 -3.54 5.01 12.50
CA ALA A 450 -3.16 3.98 13.47
C ALA A 450 -1.96 3.13 13.01
N LEU A 451 -1.91 2.75 11.73
CA LEU A 451 -0.76 2.08 11.11
C LEU A 451 0.47 2.98 11.17
N THR A 452 0.32 4.24 10.78
CA THR A 452 1.39 5.24 10.84
C THR A 452 1.94 5.35 12.26
N HIS A 453 1.09 5.40 13.29
CA HIS A 453 1.52 5.47 14.68
C HIS A 453 2.26 4.19 15.15
N GLY A 454 1.79 3.00 14.74
CA GLY A 454 2.50 1.74 14.99
C GLY A 454 3.90 1.74 14.34
N PHE A 455 4.00 2.20 13.10
CA PHE A 455 5.28 2.31 12.40
C PHE A 455 6.21 3.36 13.01
N ARG A 456 5.67 4.51 13.46
CA ARG A 456 6.44 5.51 14.22
C ARG A 456 7.03 4.90 15.49
N LEU A 457 6.25 4.10 16.23
CA LEU A 457 6.73 3.40 17.43
C LEU A 457 7.91 2.47 17.10
N ALA A 458 7.81 1.67 16.02
CA ALA A 458 8.91 0.82 15.57
C ALA A 458 10.17 1.66 15.24
N TYR A 459 10.03 2.77 14.50
CA TYR A 459 11.15 3.65 14.20
C TYR A 459 11.77 4.31 15.44
N THR A 460 10.96 4.72 16.41
CA THR A 460 11.43 5.31 17.67
C THR A 460 12.26 4.30 18.47
N ILE A 461 11.79 3.06 18.59
CA ILE A 461 12.54 1.99 19.29
C ILE A 461 13.83 1.67 18.52
N SER A 462 13.77 1.54 17.19
CA SER A 462 14.96 1.36 16.35
C SER A 462 15.98 2.49 16.52
N ALA A 463 15.53 3.75 16.59
CA ALA A 463 16.41 4.89 16.83
C ALA A 463 17.08 4.79 18.21
N ALA A 464 16.35 4.38 19.25
CA ALA A 464 16.92 4.18 20.60
C ALA A 464 17.97 3.07 20.62
N LEU A 465 17.75 1.95 19.90
CA LEU A 465 18.72 0.87 19.76
C LEU A 465 19.99 1.33 19.03
N ALA A 466 19.84 2.06 17.92
CA ALA A 466 20.96 2.62 17.18
C ALA A 466 21.73 3.68 17.99
N ALA A 467 21.03 4.52 18.76
CA ALA A 467 21.63 5.50 19.64
C ALA A 467 22.46 4.82 20.74
N THR A 468 21.92 3.75 21.33
CA THR A 468 22.62 2.94 22.34
C THR A 468 23.89 2.33 21.76
N ALA A 469 23.84 1.80 20.53
CA ALA A 469 25.01 1.29 19.82
C ALA A 469 26.05 2.39 19.56
N ALA A 470 25.62 3.62 19.22
CA ALA A 470 26.50 4.78 19.04
C ALA A 470 27.20 5.16 20.36
N VAL A 471 26.45 5.23 21.45
CA VAL A 471 26.98 5.51 22.80
C VAL A 471 28.01 4.44 23.20
N MET A 472 27.70 3.15 23.03
CA MET A 472 28.65 2.06 23.29
C MET A 472 29.92 2.19 22.45
N THR A 473 29.80 2.56 21.17
CA THR A 473 30.95 2.79 20.28
C THR A 473 31.88 3.88 20.83
N PHE A 474 31.33 5.00 21.30
CA PHE A 474 32.14 6.09 21.84
C PHE A 474 32.65 5.84 23.26
N LEU A 475 31.96 5.04 24.07
CA LEU A 475 32.39 4.77 25.46
C LEU A 475 33.36 3.60 25.55
N LEU A 476 33.12 2.53 24.80
CA LEU A 476 33.75 1.21 25.04
C LEU A 476 34.82 0.84 24.01
N LEU A 477 34.84 1.45 22.81
CA LEU A 477 35.89 1.18 21.83
C LEU A 477 37.13 2.07 22.05
N PRO A 478 38.35 1.53 21.82
CA PRO A 478 39.60 2.28 21.98
C PRO A 478 39.67 3.55 21.14
N ARG A 479 40.37 4.57 21.64
CA ARG A 479 40.66 5.79 20.87
C ARG A 479 41.83 5.53 19.91
N PRO A 480 41.82 6.09 18.69
CA PRO A 480 42.93 5.95 17.76
C PRO A 480 44.20 6.62 18.32
N GLU A 481 45.31 5.89 18.45
CA GLU A 481 46.59 6.38 19.01
C GLU A 481 47.31 7.41 18.11
N HIS A 482 46.91 7.57 16.85
CA HIS A 482 47.58 8.42 15.85
C HIS A 482 46.67 9.46 15.16
N ALA A 483 45.48 9.75 15.71
CA ALA A 483 44.60 10.72 15.10
C ALA A 483 45.05 12.17 15.36
N VAL A 484 45.57 12.82 14.31
CA VAL A 484 45.90 14.25 14.30
C VAL A 484 44.62 15.07 14.55
N GLY A 485 44.54 15.75 15.70
CA GLY A 485 43.33 16.45 16.19
C GLY A 485 42.54 17.31 15.18
N PRO A 486 43.20 18.07 14.27
CA PRO A 486 42.53 18.83 13.20
C PRO A 486 41.70 17.98 12.24
N THR A 487 42.20 16.80 11.85
CA THR A 487 41.57 15.93 10.84
C THR A 487 40.32 15.25 11.40
N LEU A 488 40.36 14.86 12.68
CA LEU A 488 39.23 14.27 13.39
C LEU A 488 38.12 15.30 13.64
N ARG A 489 38.49 16.55 13.98
CA ARG A 489 37.54 17.67 14.11
C ARG A 489 36.84 17.99 12.79
N ARG A 490 37.56 17.98 11.66
CA ARG A 490 36.96 18.18 10.33
C ARG A 490 35.96 17.10 9.97
N PHE A 491 36.27 15.84 10.27
CA PHE A 491 35.33 14.73 10.03
C PHE A 491 34.09 14.82 10.91
N ALA A 492 34.25 15.14 12.21
CA ALA A 492 33.12 15.35 13.10
C ALA A 492 32.22 16.52 12.65
N LEU A 493 32.81 17.63 12.20
CA LEU A 493 32.09 18.75 11.61
C LEU A 493 31.37 18.38 10.30
N ALA A 494 31.98 17.54 9.46
CA ALA A 494 31.35 17.03 8.25
C ALA A 494 30.11 16.17 8.58
N ILE A 495 30.21 15.26 9.56
CA ILE A 495 29.07 14.48 10.03
C ILE A 495 27.99 15.41 10.59
N ALA A 496 28.34 16.34 11.48
CA ALA A 496 27.38 17.30 12.04
C ALA A 496 26.70 18.14 10.94
N GLY A 497 27.44 18.59 9.93
CA GLY A 497 26.91 19.32 8.78
C GLY A 497 25.95 18.48 7.93
N VAL A 498 26.26 17.20 7.69
CA VAL A 498 25.36 16.25 7.01
C VAL A 498 24.08 16.06 7.84
N LEU A 499 24.20 15.82 9.15
CA LEU A 499 23.03 15.67 10.02
C LEU A 499 22.15 16.93 9.99
N ALA A 500 22.75 18.12 10.14
CA ALA A 500 22.05 19.39 10.10
C ALA A 500 21.36 19.63 8.75
N LEU A 501 22.02 19.29 7.63
CA LEU A 501 21.44 19.38 6.30
C LEU A 501 20.21 18.50 6.16
N PHE A 502 20.27 17.23 6.55
CA PHE A 502 19.13 16.32 6.43
C PHE A 502 17.98 16.67 7.38
N ILE A 503 18.29 17.18 8.58
CA ILE A 503 17.28 17.74 9.48
C ILE A 503 16.63 18.98 8.85
N ALA A 504 17.42 19.89 8.29
CA ALA A 504 16.93 21.09 7.62
C ALA A 504 16.09 20.76 6.38
N LEU A 505 16.52 19.81 5.54
CA LEU A 505 15.73 19.30 4.41
C LEU A 505 14.42 18.72 4.92
N SER A 506 14.45 17.87 5.93
CA SER A 506 13.23 17.28 6.50
C SER A 506 12.28 18.35 7.06
N ILE A 507 12.78 19.42 7.68
CA ILE A 507 11.95 20.54 8.18
C ILE A 507 11.43 21.40 7.02
N ALA A 508 12.27 21.76 6.06
CA ALA A 508 11.91 22.57 4.90
C ALA A 508 10.82 21.91 4.06
N PHE A 509 10.86 20.58 3.95
CA PHE A 509 9.85 19.78 3.25
C PHE A 509 8.75 19.22 4.17
N ALA A 510 8.76 19.51 5.48
CA ALA A 510 7.74 19.01 6.41
C ALA A 510 6.32 19.48 6.05
N GLY A 511 6.20 20.64 5.38
CA GLY A 511 4.94 21.17 4.86
C GLY A 511 4.58 20.75 3.43
N SER A 512 5.45 20.00 2.74
CA SER A 512 5.10 19.40 1.44
C SER A 512 4.24 18.16 1.65
N HIS A 513 2.99 18.41 2.05
CA HIS A 513 1.95 17.41 2.01
C HIS A 513 1.72 16.96 0.56
N GLY A 514 1.18 15.76 0.39
CA GLY A 514 0.76 15.27 -0.93
C GLY A 514 -0.27 16.23 -1.52
N ALA A 515 -0.55 16.08 -2.81
CA ALA A 515 -1.68 16.78 -3.41
C ALA A 515 -2.93 16.57 -2.52
N PRO A 516 -3.71 17.63 -2.23
CA PRO A 516 -4.98 17.49 -1.51
C PRO A 516 -5.85 16.36 -2.10
N LEU A 517 -6.73 15.76 -1.28
CA LEU A 517 -7.58 14.64 -1.72
C LEU A 517 -8.40 14.98 -2.98
N GLY A 518 -8.94 16.18 -3.06
CA GLY A 518 -9.65 16.71 -4.23
C GLY A 518 -8.78 17.59 -5.13
N ALA A 519 -7.46 17.42 -5.11
CA ALA A 519 -6.58 18.12 -6.02
C ALA A 519 -6.94 17.78 -7.47
N TYR A 520 -7.03 18.81 -8.31
CA TYR A 520 -7.52 18.66 -9.67
C TYR A 520 -6.64 19.35 -10.71
N ARG A 521 -6.79 18.90 -11.96
CA ARG A 521 -6.29 19.60 -13.16
C ARG A 521 -7.44 20.10 -14.01
N THR A 522 -7.24 21.20 -14.73
CA THR A 522 -8.25 21.79 -15.61
C THR A 522 -8.18 21.28 -17.05
N ASP A 523 -7.09 20.59 -17.44
CA ASP A 523 -6.99 19.96 -18.76
C ASP A 523 -8.00 18.80 -18.88
N GLY A 524 -8.94 18.94 -19.83
CA GLY A 524 -10.09 18.05 -19.98
C GLY A 524 -11.31 18.39 -19.11
N ALA A 525 -11.27 19.49 -18.36
CA ALA A 525 -12.43 20.05 -17.64
C ALA A 525 -13.05 21.22 -18.43
N TYR A 526 -14.30 21.55 -18.13
CA TYR A 526 -14.90 22.79 -18.61
C TYR A 526 -14.23 24.01 -17.95
N SER A 527 -14.26 25.13 -18.66
CA SER A 527 -13.90 26.45 -18.13
C SER A 527 -14.87 27.45 -18.74
N PHE A 528 -15.42 28.32 -17.90
CA PHE A 528 -16.47 29.26 -18.30
C PHE A 528 -15.98 30.70 -18.12
N VAL A 529 -16.38 31.60 -19.01
CA VAL A 529 -16.03 33.02 -18.91
C VAL A 529 -16.88 33.73 -17.84
N SER A 530 -18.16 33.39 -17.79
CA SER A 530 -19.14 33.92 -16.82
C SER A 530 -18.94 33.35 -15.42
N GLU A 531 -18.38 32.14 -15.29
CA GLU A 531 -18.15 31.43 -14.03
C GLU A 531 -16.73 30.84 -13.96
N PRO A 532 -15.68 31.69 -13.90
CA PRO A 532 -14.29 31.26 -14.08
C PRO A 532 -13.74 30.37 -12.96
N THR A 533 -14.48 30.20 -11.87
CA THR A 533 -14.09 29.35 -10.73
C THR A 533 -14.62 27.91 -10.83
N LEU A 534 -15.54 27.65 -11.76
CA LEU A 534 -16.15 26.35 -11.97
C LEU A 534 -15.40 25.58 -13.05
N HIS A 535 -14.92 24.39 -12.67
CA HIS A 535 -14.24 23.47 -13.55
C HIS A 535 -14.81 22.04 -13.46
N PRO A 536 -16.08 21.81 -13.82
CA PRO A 536 -16.64 20.47 -13.87
C PRO A 536 -15.94 19.61 -14.93
N PRO A 537 -15.97 18.27 -14.80
CA PRO A 537 -15.31 17.36 -15.75
C PRO A 537 -15.94 17.45 -17.14
N GLY A 538 -15.13 17.35 -18.19
CA GLY A 538 -15.60 17.21 -19.56
C GLY A 538 -16.01 15.76 -19.87
N ILE A 539 -17.30 15.52 -20.10
CA ILE A 539 -17.84 14.17 -20.32
C ILE A 539 -18.03 13.94 -21.82
N ARG A 540 -17.47 12.82 -22.31
CA ARG A 540 -17.63 12.43 -23.72
C ARG A 540 -18.92 11.65 -23.89
N ARG A 541 -19.69 12.01 -24.91
CA ARG A 541 -20.96 11.38 -25.25
C ARG A 541 -20.85 10.54 -26.51
N THR A 542 -21.36 9.32 -26.45
CA THR A 542 -21.51 8.43 -27.60
C THR A 542 -22.97 7.99 -27.72
N VAL A 543 -23.56 8.07 -28.91
CA VAL A 543 -24.96 7.67 -29.15
C VAL A 543 -25.00 6.60 -30.24
N HIS A 544 -25.74 5.52 -29.98
CA HIS A 544 -25.84 4.35 -30.85
C HIS A 544 -27.22 4.21 -31.55
N GLY A 545 -28.16 5.14 -31.29
CA GLY A 545 -29.50 5.17 -31.87
C GLY A 545 -30.02 6.59 -32.14
N SER A 546 -31.34 6.76 -32.25
CA SER A 546 -31.94 8.09 -32.33
C SER A 546 -31.99 8.75 -30.96
N ALA A 547 -31.70 10.05 -30.87
CA ALA A 547 -31.88 10.83 -29.65
C ALA A 547 -33.33 10.78 -29.10
N ARG A 548 -34.32 10.48 -29.96
CA ARG A 548 -35.74 10.33 -29.56
C ARG A 548 -36.02 9.05 -28.77
N GLU A 549 -35.10 8.09 -28.78
CA GLU A 549 -35.23 6.84 -28.01
C GLU A 549 -34.80 7.01 -26.55
N LEU A 550 -34.08 8.09 -26.24
CA LEU A 550 -33.58 8.37 -24.89
C LEU A 550 -34.72 8.85 -23.98
N ALA A 551 -34.70 8.42 -22.73
CA ALA A 551 -35.62 8.88 -21.72
C ALA A 551 -35.37 10.36 -21.40
N PRO A 552 -36.43 11.19 -21.29
CA PRO A 552 -36.30 12.59 -20.90
C PRO A 552 -35.79 12.70 -19.46
N GLY A 553 -35.00 13.73 -19.16
CA GLY A 553 -34.53 14.02 -17.81
C GLY A 553 -33.14 14.64 -17.76
N TYR A 554 -32.61 14.70 -16.54
CA TYR A 554 -31.26 15.15 -16.23
C TYR A 554 -30.48 14.01 -15.60
N ILE A 555 -29.20 13.91 -15.90
CA ILE A 555 -28.33 12.88 -15.33
C ILE A 555 -27.68 13.43 -14.07
N PHE A 556 -27.90 12.76 -12.95
CA PHE A 556 -27.35 13.10 -11.65
C PHE A 556 -26.14 12.23 -11.38
N THR A 557 -25.04 12.86 -10.99
CA THR A 557 -23.78 12.17 -10.71
C THR A 557 -22.93 13.02 -9.76
N ALA A 558 -21.76 12.53 -9.38
CA ALA A 558 -20.76 13.31 -8.69
C ALA A 558 -19.40 13.05 -9.31
N ASN A 559 -18.60 14.11 -9.49
CA ASN A 559 -17.24 13.93 -9.99
C ASN A 559 -16.36 13.37 -8.86
N PHE A 560 -16.09 12.07 -8.95
CA PHE A 560 -15.22 11.30 -8.07
C PHE A 560 -14.06 10.72 -8.91
N TYR A 561 -13.08 10.06 -8.30
CA TYR A 561 -11.96 9.47 -9.03
C TYR A 561 -11.33 8.29 -8.30
N ASP A 562 -10.53 7.51 -9.01
CA ASP A 562 -9.65 6.52 -8.38
C ASP A 562 -8.54 7.25 -7.63
N LEU A 563 -8.61 7.19 -6.30
CA LEU A 563 -7.66 7.83 -5.38
C LEU A 563 -6.23 7.32 -5.52
N ASN A 564 -6.01 6.19 -6.22
CA ASN A 564 -4.69 5.68 -6.56
C ASN A 564 -4.07 6.39 -7.78
N GLU A 565 -4.85 7.17 -8.53
CA GLU A 565 -4.41 7.94 -9.71
C GLU A 565 -4.71 9.46 -9.61
N PRO A 566 -4.26 10.17 -8.55
CA PRO A 566 -4.44 11.62 -8.46
C PRO A 566 -3.56 12.38 -9.49
N PRO A 567 -3.92 13.61 -9.89
CA PRO A 567 -5.11 14.38 -9.51
C PRO A 567 -6.34 14.11 -10.39
N ILE A 568 -7.54 14.40 -9.85
CA ILE A 568 -8.82 14.30 -10.58
C ILE A 568 -8.87 15.30 -11.76
N VAL A 569 -9.57 14.95 -12.84
CA VAL A 569 -9.83 15.89 -13.94
C VAL A 569 -11.06 16.75 -13.62
N GLY A 570 -10.86 18.06 -13.51
CA GLY A 570 -11.90 18.96 -12.99
C GLY A 570 -12.12 18.80 -11.48
N GLN A 571 -12.89 19.70 -10.90
CA GLN A 571 -13.17 19.73 -9.47
C GLN A 571 -14.07 18.55 -9.06
N SER A 572 -13.90 18.04 -7.83
CA SER A 572 -14.87 17.12 -7.23
C SER A 572 -16.12 17.89 -6.78
N GLY A 573 -17.30 17.31 -6.97
CA GLY A 573 -18.58 17.94 -6.60
C GLY A 573 -19.79 17.21 -7.18
N PRO A 574 -20.99 17.36 -6.58
CA PRO A 574 -22.24 16.93 -7.21
C PRO A 574 -22.47 17.68 -8.54
N LEU A 575 -22.96 16.95 -9.53
CA LEU A 575 -23.06 17.37 -10.92
C LEU A 575 -24.40 16.93 -11.52
N ILE A 576 -25.12 17.87 -12.12
CA ILE A 576 -26.31 17.60 -12.93
C ILE A 576 -25.97 17.90 -14.38
N LEU A 577 -26.30 16.97 -15.28
CA LEU A 577 -26.05 17.07 -16.71
C LEU A 577 -27.37 17.04 -17.49
N ASP A 578 -27.39 17.68 -18.66
CA ASP A 578 -28.44 17.47 -19.65
C ASP A 578 -28.19 16.22 -20.51
N GLN A 579 -29.08 15.96 -21.47
CA GLN A 579 -28.99 14.78 -22.35
C GLN A 579 -27.84 14.86 -23.35
N GLU A 580 -27.27 16.05 -23.56
CA GLU A 580 -26.06 16.33 -24.33
C GLU A 580 -24.79 16.18 -23.49
N LEU A 581 -24.92 15.75 -22.23
CA LEU A 581 -23.85 15.64 -21.23
C LEU A 581 -23.14 16.97 -20.95
N GLN A 582 -23.84 18.09 -21.11
CA GLN A 582 -23.36 19.40 -20.69
C GLN A 582 -23.78 19.68 -19.23
N PRO A 583 -22.95 20.38 -18.44
CA PRO A 583 -23.33 20.80 -17.09
C PRO A 583 -24.62 21.64 -17.09
N VAL A 584 -25.50 21.35 -16.13
CA VAL A 584 -26.67 22.15 -15.79
C VAL A 584 -26.47 22.77 -14.41
N TRP A 585 -25.98 21.98 -13.47
CA TRP A 585 -25.60 22.44 -12.13
C TRP A 585 -24.31 21.76 -11.68
N PHE A 586 -23.42 22.52 -11.04
CA PHE A 586 -22.22 21.98 -10.42
C PHE A 586 -21.86 22.76 -9.15
N GLN A 587 -21.51 22.04 -8.09
CA GLN A 587 -21.10 22.63 -6.81
C GLN A 587 -19.76 22.01 -6.38
N PRO A 588 -18.61 22.66 -6.62
CA PRO A 588 -17.33 22.10 -6.21
C PRO A 588 -17.23 22.03 -4.68
N VAL A 589 -16.64 20.95 -4.17
CA VAL A 589 -16.25 20.84 -2.76
C VAL A 589 -14.81 21.32 -2.57
N SER A 590 -14.42 21.57 -1.31
CA SER A 590 -13.03 21.88 -0.99
C SER A 590 -12.09 20.78 -1.47
N GLU A 591 -10.91 21.14 -1.97
CA GLU A 591 -9.85 20.17 -2.36
C GLU A 591 -9.38 19.25 -1.22
N LYS A 592 -9.83 19.46 0.02
CA LYS A 592 -9.58 18.53 1.13
C LYS A 592 -10.57 17.36 1.17
N LEU A 593 -11.64 17.45 0.39
CA LEU A 593 -12.77 16.52 0.38
C LEU A 593 -13.04 16.07 -1.06
N VAL A 594 -13.81 15.01 -1.17
CA VAL A 594 -14.46 14.59 -2.41
C VAL A 594 -15.96 14.50 -2.17
N ALA A 595 -16.74 14.61 -3.24
CA ALA A 595 -18.19 14.46 -3.23
C ALA A 595 -18.60 13.18 -3.94
N SER A 596 -19.68 12.56 -3.47
CA SER A 596 -20.22 11.34 -4.04
C SER A 596 -21.74 11.31 -3.93
N ASN A 597 -22.36 10.48 -4.77
CA ASN A 597 -23.74 10.00 -4.62
C ASN A 597 -24.79 11.11 -4.51
N LEU A 598 -24.82 11.98 -5.53
CA LEU A 598 -25.91 12.95 -5.69
C LEU A 598 -27.20 12.20 -6.05
N ASN A 599 -28.27 12.43 -5.28
CA ASN A 599 -29.56 11.83 -5.52
C ASN A 599 -30.73 12.82 -5.33
N LEU A 600 -31.85 12.53 -5.99
CA LEU A 600 -33.11 13.24 -5.81
C LEU A 600 -33.84 12.70 -4.58
N GLN A 601 -34.35 13.60 -3.75
CA GLN A 601 -35.08 13.29 -2.53
C GLN A 601 -36.39 14.08 -2.44
N SER A 602 -37.26 13.68 -1.52
CA SER A 602 -38.42 14.47 -1.09
C SER A 602 -38.33 14.79 0.39
N TYR A 603 -38.25 16.08 0.73
CA TYR A 603 -38.23 16.56 2.12
C TYR A 603 -39.45 17.44 2.36
N GLU A 604 -40.27 17.10 3.37
CA GLU A 604 -41.54 17.77 3.66
C GLU A 604 -42.48 17.88 2.42
N GLY A 605 -42.47 16.85 1.57
CA GLY A 605 -43.27 16.79 0.33
C GLY A 605 -42.75 17.68 -0.80
N LYS A 606 -41.59 18.32 -0.64
CA LYS A 606 -40.95 19.16 -1.67
C LYS A 606 -39.72 18.46 -2.24
N PRO A 607 -39.38 18.69 -3.53
CA PRO A 607 -38.14 18.18 -4.10
C PRO A 607 -36.91 18.75 -3.39
N ALA A 608 -35.93 17.89 -3.13
CA ALA A 608 -34.65 18.22 -2.54
C ALA A 608 -33.54 17.42 -3.22
N LEU A 609 -32.31 17.90 -3.17
CA LEU A 609 -31.13 17.13 -3.56
C LEU A 609 -30.37 16.75 -2.30
N ALA A 610 -29.78 15.56 -2.30
CA ALA A 610 -28.82 15.17 -1.28
C ALA A 610 -27.55 14.60 -1.91
N TRP A 611 -26.40 14.87 -1.29
CA TRP A 611 -25.13 14.25 -1.66
C TRP A 611 -24.25 14.06 -0.42
N TRP A 612 -23.29 13.15 -0.52
CA TRP A 612 -22.26 12.98 0.49
C TRP A 612 -21.01 13.75 0.13
N GLN A 613 -20.33 14.32 1.13
CA GLN A 613 -19.00 14.91 0.97
C GLN A 613 -18.11 14.61 2.17
N GLY A 614 -16.84 14.29 1.93
CA GLY A 614 -15.94 13.87 2.99
C GLY A 614 -14.55 13.42 2.53
N ALA A 615 -13.84 12.75 3.44
CA ALA A 615 -12.55 12.12 3.22
C ALA A 615 -12.70 10.59 3.16
N VAL A 616 -11.98 9.99 2.22
CA VAL A 616 -11.98 8.55 1.92
C VAL A 616 -10.55 8.09 1.76
N THR A 617 -10.26 6.86 2.17
CA THR A 617 -8.98 6.20 1.88
C THR A 617 -8.93 5.76 0.43
N ASN A 618 -7.74 5.49 -0.09
CA ASN A 618 -7.54 4.91 -1.41
C ASN A 618 -8.12 3.49 -1.59
N THR A 619 -8.51 2.84 -0.48
CA THR A 619 -9.28 1.59 -0.46
C THR A 619 -10.79 1.81 -0.46
N GLY A 620 -11.27 3.06 -0.62
CA GLY A 620 -12.69 3.42 -0.64
C GLY A 620 -13.36 3.52 0.74
N ALA A 621 -12.62 3.30 1.83
CA ALA A 621 -13.18 3.37 3.18
C ALA A 621 -13.45 4.83 3.59
N THR A 622 -14.65 5.09 4.12
CA THR A 622 -15.01 6.44 4.58
C THR A 622 -14.30 6.76 5.90
N GLU A 623 -13.44 7.79 5.90
CA GLU A 623 -12.73 8.25 7.08
C GLU A 623 -13.53 9.27 7.87
N SER A 624 -14.17 10.21 7.17
CA SER A 624 -15.06 11.22 7.72
C SER A 624 -15.95 11.78 6.61
N GLY A 625 -17.15 12.25 6.95
CA GLY A 625 -18.01 12.87 5.97
C GLY A 625 -19.32 13.36 6.56
N GLU A 626 -20.05 14.10 5.73
CA GLU A 626 -21.39 14.56 6.02
C GLU A 626 -22.28 14.40 4.79
N TRP A 627 -23.58 14.22 5.04
CA TRP A 627 -24.58 14.37 4.00
C TRP A 627 -25.11 15.79 4.00
N VAL A 628 -25.21 16.39 2.82
CA VAL A 628 -25.76 17.73 2.61
C VAL A 628 -27.08 17.59 1.87
N VAL A 629 -28.12 18.24 2.37
CA VAL A 629 -29.43 18.29 1.72
C VAL A 629 -29.74 19.74 1.35
N VAL A 630 -30.18 19.98 0.12
CA VAL A 630 -30.55 21.31 -0.39
C VAL A 630 -31.94 21.29 -1.02
N ASN A 631 -32.61 22.45 -1.01
CA ASN A 631 -33.89 22.65 -1.70
C ASN A 631 -33.70 22.92 -3.21
N GLN A 632 -34.78 23.16 -3.94
CA GLN A 632 -34.75 23.52 -5.37
C GLN A 632 -34.03 24.85 -5.69
N HIS A 633 -33.74 25.67 -4.68
CA HIS A 633 -32.97 26.90 -4.80
C HIS A 633 -31.48 26.69 -4.50
N TYR A 634 -31.07 25.43 -4.28
CA TYR A 634 -29.72 25.01 -3.89
C TYR A 634 -29.26 25.53 -2.53
N GLU A 635 -30.20 25.93 -1.68
CA GLU A 635 -29.92 26.37 -0.32
C GLU A 635 -29.87 25.16 0.63
N PRO A 636 -28.86 25.04 1.51
CA PRO A 636 -28.80 23.96 2.49
C PRO A 636 -29.99 23.97 3.44
N VAL A 637 -30.71 22.85 3.50
CA VAL A 637 -31.78 22.61 4.48
C VAL A 637 -31.30 21.74 5.64
N ALA A 638 -30.29 20.90 5.41
CA ALA A 638 -29.68 20.08 6.45
C ALA A 638 -28.24 19.67 6.14
N ARG A 639 -27.48 19.42 7.20
CA ARG A 639 -26.19 18.74 7.17
C ARG A 639 -26.16 17.67 8.27
N LEU A 640 -25.97 16.42 7.88
CA LEU A 640 -25.99 15.28 8.80
C LEU A 640 -24.57 14.77 9.03
N LYS A 641 -24.21 14.60 10.30
CA LYS A 641 -22.95 14.00 10.75
C LYS A 641 -23.22 12.89 11.75
N ALA A 642 -22.36 11.90 11.76
CA ALA A 642 -22.45 10.81 12.70
C ALA A 642 -22.16 11.25 14.14
N THR A 643 -22.62 10.47 15.10
CA THR A 643 -22.36 10.66 16.53
C THR A 643 -21.87 9.34 17.15
N ASN A 644 -21.37 9.35 18.39
CA ASN A 644 -21.03 8.14 19.15
C ASN A 644 -19.98 7.20 18.50
N GLY A 645 -19.03 7.77 17.77
CA GLY A 645 -17.93 7.05 17.10
C GLY A 645 -18.31 6.36 15.80
N TRP A 646 -19.53 6.57 15.29
CA TRP A 646 -19.91 6.20 13.93
C TRP A 646 -19.37 7.19 12.91
N VAL A 647 -19.30 6.79 11.65
CA VAL A 647 -19.02 7.62 10.48
C VAL A 647 -20.13 7.40 9.46
N LEU A 648 -20.81 8.47 9.02
CA LEU A 648 -21.79 8.35 7.93
C LEU A 648 -21.05 8.13 6.62
N THR A 649 -21.41 7.07 5.91
CA THR A 649 -20.70 6.64 4.71
C THR A 649 -21.32 7.28 3.46
N LEU A 650 -20.58 7.22 2.36
CA LEU A 650 -20.97 7.80 1.06
C LEU A 650 -22.07 7.03 0.30
N HIS A 651 -22.62 5.96 0.89
CA HIS A 651 -23.32 4.91 0.15
C HIS A 651 -24.82 5.17 -0.04
N GLU A 652 -25.53 5.69 0.97
CA GLU A 652 -26.94 6.04 0.80
C GLU A 652 -27.43 7.06 1.83
N LEU A 653 -28.30 7.95 1.36
CA LEU A 653 -29.26 8.68 2.18
C LEU A 653 -30.62 8.61 1.50
N ALA A 654 -31.64 8.21 2.27
CA ALA A 654 -33.04 8.20 1.85
C ALA A 654 -33.90 9.00 2.82
N ILE A 655 -34.73 9.93 2.32
CA ILE A 655 -35.61 10.76 3.14
C ILE A 655 -37.03 10.20 3.13
N ARG A 656 -37.65 10.11 4.32
CA ARG A 656 -39.08 9.81 4.49
C ARG A 656 -39.68 10.77 5.52
N GLY A 657 -40.50 11.70 5.05
CA GLY A 657 -41.10 12.72 5.90
C GLY A 657 -40.06 13.72 6.40
N GLU A 658 -39.86 13.78 7.71
CA GLU A 658 -38.87 14.66 8.37
C GLU A 658 -37.54 13.96 8.70
N ASP A 659 -37.44 12.67 8.40
CA ASP A 659 -36.32 11.83 8.83
C ASP A 659 -35.49 11.33 7.64
N ALA A 660 -34.18 11.25 7.84
CA ALA A 660 -33.21 10.72 6.89
C ALA A 660 -32.66 9.39 7.40
N TRP A 661 -32.61 8.41 6.50
CA TRP A 661 -32.06 7.09 6.72
C TRP A 661 -30.71 7.00 6.02
N VAL A 662 -29.64 6.79 6.77
CA VAL A 662 -28.26 6.94 6.31
C VAL A 662 -27.42 5.72 6.66
N THR A 663 -26.53 5.32 5.77
CA THR A 663 -25.54 4.26 6.02
C THR A 663 -24.41 4.76 6.91
N ALA A 664 -24.00 3.96 7.89
CA ALA A 664 -22.94 4.33 8.83
C ALA A 664 -22.03 3.14 9.14
N ASN A 665 -20.74 3.40 9.42
CA ASN A 665 -19.77 2.38 9.83
C ASN A 665 -19.07 2.75 11.15
N LYS A 666 -18.62 1.75 11.90
CA LYS A 666 -17.87 1.92 13.15
C LYS A 666 -16.87 0.79 13.36
N ASN A 667 -15.64 1.15 13.72
CA ASN A 667 -14.65 0.17 14.15
C ASN A 667 -14.99 -0.33 15.56
N VAL A 668 -15.07 -1.65 15.73
CA VAL A 668 -15.37 -2.34 16.99
C VAL A 668 -14.21 -3.27 17.32
N PRO A 669 -13.47 -3.05 18.42
CA PRO A 669 -12.46 -4.01 18.86
C PRO A 669 -13.11 -5.36 19.17
N MET A 670 -12.52 -6.44 18.64
CA MET A 670 -13.04 -7.79 18.78
C MET A 670 -11.91 -8.82 18.74
N ASN A 671 -12.02 -9.85 19.57
CA ASN A 671 -11.17 -11.02 19.44
C ASN A 671 -11.64 -11.86 18.23
N LEU A 672 -10.83 -11.86 17.17
CA LEU A 672 -11.13 -12.55 15.92
C LEU A 672 -10.47 -13.93 15.83
N SER A 673 -9.78 -14.41 16.88
CA SER A 673 -9.06 -15.69 16.84
C SER A 673 -9.98 -16.89 16.56
N LYS A 674 -11.24 -16.86 17.01
CA LYS A 674 -12.24 -17.90 16.67
C LYS A 674 -12.58 -17.98 15.18
N TYR A 675 -12.32 -16.91 14.43
CA TYR A 675 -12.52 -16.82 12.99
C TYR A 675 -11.19 -16.92 12.20
N GLY A 676 -10.07 -17.15 12.89
CA GLY A 676 -8.73 -17.19 12.28
C GLY A 676 -8.02 -15.83 12.19
N GLY A 677 -8.57 -14.77 12.79
CA GLY A 677 -7.98 -13.43 12.83
C GLY A 677 -7.20 -13.13 14.12
N ALA A 678 -6.77 -11.87 14.28
CA ALA A 678 -6.01 -11.41 15.44
C ALA A 678 -6.85 -11.39 16.73
N TYR A 679 -6.25 -11.80 17.87
CA TYR A 679 -6.93 -11.83 19.18
C TYR A 679 -7.36 -10.46 19.71
N ASN A 680 -6.69 -9.41 19.26
CA ASN A 680 -6.98 -8.02 19.60
C ASN A 680 -7.56 -7.24 18.42
N GLY A 681 -7.93 -7.91 17.31
CA GLY A 681 -8.35 -7.28 16.06
C GLY A 681 -9.55 -6.32 16.16
N ALA A 682 -10.02 -5.87 15.01
CA ALA A 682 -11.18 -5.00 14.93
C ALA A 682 -12.11 -5.46 13.81
N LEU A 683 -13.39 -5.19 13.97
CA LEU A 683 -14.44 -5.38 12.98
C LEU A 683 -14.92 -3.99 12.53
N ILE A 684 -15.24 -3.82 11.25
CA ILE A 684 -16.09 -2.70 10.80
C ILE A 684 -17.53 -3.18 10.94
N ASP A 685 -18.23 -2.66 11.96
CA ASP A 685 -19.68 -2.81 12.03
C ASP A 685 -20.34 -1.81 11.09
N SER A 686 -21.45 -2.22 10.49
CA SER A 686 -22.24 -1.40 9.57
C SER A 686 -23.62 -1.19 10.15
N ALA A 687 -24.20 -0.02 9.91
CA ALA A 687 -25.51 0.33 10.42
C ALA A 687 -26.35 1.11 9.39
N VAL A 688 -27.66 1.00 9.58
CA VAL A 688 -28.65 1.91 8.99
C VAL A 688 -29.18 2.77 10.13
N GLN A 689 -29.00 4.09 10.01
CA GLN A 689 -29.32 5.06 11.05
C GLN A 689 -30.41 6.03 10.60
N GLU A 690 -31.39 6.24 11.46
CA GLU A 690 -32.48 7.21 11.25
C GLU A 690 -32.17 8.49 12.02
N TYR A 691 -32.14 9.61 11.32
CA TYR A 691 -31.88 10.94 11.86
C TYR A 691 -33.07 11.86 11.60
N ASN A 692 -33.44 12.65 12.59
CA ASN A 692 -34.34 13.77 12.34
C ASN A 692 -33.56 14.89 11.62
N ILE A 693 -34.00 15.25 10.42
CA ILE A 693 -33.26 16.16 9.53
C ILE A 693 -33.12 17.55 10.14
N LYS A 694 -34.21 18.05 10.74
CA LYS A 694 -34.29 19.40 11.31
C LYS A 694 -33.41 19.58 12.54
N THR A 695 -33.35 18.58 13.41
CA THR A 695 -32.60 18.66 14.67
C THR A 695 -31.21 18.04 14.59
N GLY A 696 -30.93 17.23 13.56
CA GLY A 696 -29.70 16.44 13.45
C GLY A 696 -29.59 15.31 14.48
N LYS A 697 -30.66 15.02 15.23
CA LYS A 697 -30.66 14.01 16.30
C LYS A 697 -30.81 12.60 15.72
N LEU A 698 -29.93 11.70 16.14
CA LEU A 698 -30.09 10.26 15.90
C LEU A 698 -31.34 9.75 16.63
N LEU A 699 -32.30 9.21 15.89
CA LEU A 699 -33.53 8.64 16.41
C LEU A 699 -33.38 7.14 16.67
N ARG A 700 -32.83 6.41 15.70
CA ARG A 700 -32.68 4.94 15.74
C ARG A 700 -31.42 4.49 14.99
N SER A 701 -30.88 3.34 15.40
CA SER A 701 -29.75 2.67 14.74
C SER A 701 -30.04 1.18 14.67
N TRP A 702 -29.99 0.62 13.48
CA TRP A 702 -30.00 -0.82 13.23
C TRP A 702 -28.58 -1.25 12.88
N ASP A 703 -27.92 -1.96 13.79
CA ASP A 703 -26.49 -2.31 13.68
C ASP A 703 -26.36 -3.77 13.22
N ALA A 704 -25.70 -4.02 12.09
CA ALA A 704 -25.63 -5.33 11.45
C ALA A 704 -25.11 -6.41 12.40
N LEU A 705 -24.08 -6.13 13.21
CA LEU A 705 -23.51 -7.07 14.17
C LEU A 705 -24.51 -7.60 15.20
N LYS A 706 -25.59 -6.86 15.52
CA LYS A 706 -26.64 -7.31 16.45
C LYS A 706 -27.63 -8.28 15.81
N HIS A 707 -27.75 -8.26 14.49
CA HIS A 707 -28.83 -8.94 13.77
C HIS A 707 -28.34 -10.04 12.82
N ILE A 708 -27.11 -9.93 12.32
CA ILE A 708 -26.53 -10.85 11.34
C ILE A 708 -25.28 -11.50 11.93
N PRO A 709 -25.23 -12.84 12.07
CA PRO A 709 -24.04 -13.49 12.60
C PRO A 709 -22.86 -13.37 11.62
N LEU A 710 -21.65 -13.21 12.15
CA LEU A 710 -20.42 -13.09 11.35
C LEU A 710 -20.16 -14.28 10.41
N SER A 711 -20.80 -15.43 10.65
CA SER A 711 -20.78 -16.59 9.75
C SER A 711 -21.46 -16.35 8.40
N GLU A 712 -22.34 -15.35 8.29
CA GLU A 712 -22.92 -14.94 7.00
C GLU A 712 -21.90 -14.31 6.07
N SER A 713 -20.84 -13.72 6.63
CA SER A 713 -19.83 -13.02 5.84
C SER A 713 -19.17 -13.95 4.82
N LYS A 714 -18.98 -13.39 3.63
CA LYS A 714 -18.21 -13.96 2.52
C LYS A 714 -16.83 -13.33 2.42
N ALA A 715 -16.60 -12.21 3.13
CA ALA A 715 -15.31 -11.55 3.20
C ALA A 715 -14.30 -12.34 4.03
N SER A 716 -13.10 -12.50 3.49
CA SER A 716 -11.95 -13.04 4.20
C SER A 716 -11.50 -12.09 5.32
N LEU A 717 -11.02 -12.65 6.44
CA LEU A 717 -10.45 -11.83 7.50
C LEU A 717 -9.18 -11.14 7.02
N PRO A 718 -9.01 -9.83 7.27
CA PRO A 718 -7.77 -9.13 6.98
C PRO A 718 -6.66 -9.68 7.86
N THR A 719 -5.50 -9.84 7.25
CA THR A 719 -4.33 -10.43 7.92
C THR A 719 -3.30 -9.34 8.22
N ASN A 720 -3.39 -8.19 7.56
CA ASN A 720 -2.53 -7.03 7.76
C ASN A 720 -2.88 -6.13 8.97
N GLY A 721 -3.84 -6.54 9.82
CA GLY A 721 -4.27 -5.77 10.99
C GLY A 721 -5.32 -4.70 10.68
N PHE A 722 -5.81 -4.62 9.43
CA PHE A 722 -7.01 -3.84 9.10
C PHE A 722 -8.24 -4.43 9.80
N PRO A 723 -9.24 -3.60 10.14
CA PRO A 723 -10.48 -4.13 10.67
C PRO A 723 -11.19 -4.98 9.61
N TRP A 724 -11.76 -6.11 10.05
CA TRP A 724 -12.56 -6.99 9.21
C TRP A 724 -13.87 -6.30 8.84
N ASP A 725 -14.04 -5.98 7.55
CA ASP A 725 -15.33 -5.57 7.02
C ASP A 725 -16.13 -6.83 6.70
N ALA A 726 -17.07 -7.17 7.56
CA ALA A 726 -17.82 -8.43 7.45
C ALA A 726 -19.16 -8.26 6.70
N TYR A 727 -19.65 -7.02 6.59
CA TYR A 727 -21.02 -6.71 6.15
C TYR A 727 -21.04 -5.74 4.97
N HIS A 728 -20.40 -4.58 5.11
CA HIS A 728 -20.35 -3.52 4.11
C HIS A 728 -21.70 -3.13 3.49
N VAL A 729 -22.45 -2.27 4.19
CA VAL A 729 -23.74 -1.74 3.69
C VAL A 729 -23.53 -0.76 2.54
N ASN A 730 -24.24 -0.95 1.42
CA ASN A 730 -24.09 -0.11 0.22
C ASN A 730 -25.37 0.59 -0.27
N SER A 731 -26.55 0.17 0.16
CA SER A 731 -27.81 0.81 -0.25
C SER A 731 -28.91 0.58 0.78
N ILE A 732 -29.83 1.54 0.81
CA ILE A 732 -31.07 1.52 1.60
C ILE A 732 -32.22 1.84 0.65
N ASP A 733 -33.30 1.09 0.74
CA ASP A 733 -34.55 1.37 0.06
C ASP A 733 -35.73 1.31 1.03
N LEU A 734 -36.49 2.39 1.14
CA LEU A 734 -37.56 2.51 2.14
C LEU A 734 -38.88 1.96 1.59
N SER A 735 -39.52 1.04 2.31
CA SER A 735 -40.75 0.39 1.85
C SER A 735 -41.75 0.19 2.99
N GLY A 736 -42.77 1.05 3.05
CA GLY A 736 -43.81 0.98 4.09
C GLY A 736 -43.24 1.08 5.50
N LYS A 737 -43.42 0.02 6.30
CA LYS A 737 -42.88 -0.12 7.67
C LYS A 737 -41.53 -0.84 7.73
N SER A 738 -40.92 -1.10 6.58
CA SER A 738 -39.66 -1.82 6.45
C SER A 738 -38.68 -1.01 5.61
N PHE A 739 -37.42 -1.45 5.58
CA PHE A 739 -36.42 -1.01 4.63
C PHE A 739 -35.63 -2.20 4.12
N LEU A 740 -35.28 -2.19 2.84
CA LEU A 740 -34.34 -3.11 2.25
C LEU A 740 -32.93 -2.54 2.40
N VAL A 741 -32.00 -3.34 2.92
CA VAL A 741 -30.59 -2.98 3.02
C VAL A 741 -29.73 -3.99 2.27
N SER A 742 -28.87 -3.51 1.38
CA SER A 742 -27.90 -4.35 0.67
C SER A 742 -26.57 -4.37 1.40
N MET A 743 -25.97 -5.56 1.51
CA MET A 743 -24.67 -5.79 2.13
C MET A 743 -23.76 -6.55 1.18
N ARG A 744 -22.73 -5.84 0.71
CA ARG A 744 -21.78 -6.32 -0.27
C ARG A 744 -21.05 -7.56 0.24
N ASP A 745 -20.55 -7.53 1.47
CA ASP A 745 -19.63 -8.56 1.97
C ASP A 745 -20.35 -9.81 2.50
N THR A 746 -21.69 -9.84 2.43
CA THR A 746 -22.51 -11.04 2.63
C THR A 746 -23.11 -11.58 1.32
N TRP A 747 -22.95 -10.86 0.21
CA TRP A 747 -23.62 -11.10 -1.08
C TRP A 747 -25.14 -11.19 -0.95
N GLY A 748 -25.73 -10.38 -0.08
CA GLY A 748 -27.16 -10.45 0.23
C GLY A 748 -27.81 -9.11 0.52
N ALA A 749 -29.13 -9.08 0.34
CA ALA A 749 -30.00 -7.97 0.73
C ALA A 749 -31.03 -8.46 1.77
N TYR A 750 -31.32 -7.60 2.75
CA TYR A 750 -32.10 -7.93 3.94
C TYR A 750 -33.28 -6.97 4.04
N MET A 751 -34.50 -7.49 4.03
CA MET A 751 -35.69 -6.70 4.34
C MET A 751 -35.84 -6.64 5.86
N VAL A 752 -35.83 -5.44 6.42
CA VAL A 752 -35.81 -5.22 7.86
C VAL A 752 -37.02 -4.41 8.29
N ASN A 753 -37.73 -4.92 9.27
CA ASN A 753 -38.84 -4.22 9.91
C ASN A 753 -38.32 -3.05 10.75
N VAL A 754 -38.81 -1.83 10.51
CA VAL A 754 -38.32 -0.60 11.19
C VAL A 754 -38.56 -0.62 12.69
N GLU A 755 -39.69 -1.18 13.14
CA GLU A 755 -40.11 -1.12 14.54
C GLU A 755 -39.42 -2.18 15.40
N SER A 756 -39.35 -3.41 14.90
CA SER A 756 -38.77 -4.54 15.63
C SER A 756 -37.27 -4.76 15.36
N GLY A 757 -36.75 -4.23 14.25
CA GLY A 757 -35.39 -4.52 13.77
C GLY A 757 -35.19 -5.96 13.28
N GLN A 758 -36.26 -6.74 13.16
CA GLN A 758 -36.19 -8.12 12.68
C GLN A 758 -36.06 -8.17 11.16
N ILE A 759 -35.24 -9.12 10.68
CA ILE A 759 -35.12 -9.44 9.26
C ILE A 759 -36.36 -10.25 8.85
N GLU A 760 -37.16 -9.70 7.96
CA GLU A 760 -38.41 -10.30 7.44
C GLU A 760 -38.09 -11.36 6.36
N TRP A 761 -37.14 -11.06 5.48
CA TRP A 761 -36.61 -11.99 4.48
C TRP A 761 -35.24 -11.55 3.99
N THR A 762 -34.54 -12.49 3.36
CA THR A 762 -33.20 -12.33 2.77
C THR A 762 -33.21 -12.71 1.30
N LEU A 763 -32.56 -11.92 0.45
CA LEU A 763 -32.34 -12.22 -0.97
C LEU A 763 -30.84 -12.38 -1.19
N GLY A 764 -30.40 -13.57 -1.63
CA GLY A 764 -28.99 -13.88 -1.77
C GLY A 764 -28.31 -14.29 -0.46
N GLY A 765 -26.98 -14.30 -0.45
CA GLY A 765 -26.16 -14.69 0.69
C GLY A 765 -26.15 -16.20 0.97
N ARG A 766 -25.61 -16.59 2.14
CA ARG A 766 -25.52 -18.01 2.54
C ARG A 766 -26.88 -18.61 2.88
N HIS A 767 -27.78 -17.81 3.46
CA HIS A 767 -29.10 -18.24 3.90
C HIS A 767 -30.19 -17.34 3.28
N SER A 768 -30.36 -17.45 1.96
CA SER A 768 -31.41 -16.75 1.21
C SER A 768 -32.80 -17.31 1.53
N SER A 769 -33.77 -16.43 1.72
CA SER A 769 -35.20 -16.77 1.82
C SER A 769 -35.81 -17.08 0.44
N PHE A 770 -35.10 -16.77 -0.65
CA PHE A 770 -35.51 -17.05 -2.02
C PHE A 770 -34.54 -18.04 -2.69
N LYS A 771 -35.09 -19.02 -3.41
CA LYS A 771 -34.31 -19.82 -4.35
C LYS A 771 -34.01 -19.01 -5.60
N LEU A 772 -32.74 -18.74 -5.86
CA LEU A 772 -32.29 -18.03 -7.05
C LEU A 772 -32.32 -18.99 -8.26
N ALA A 773 -33.08 -18.63 -9.30
CA ALA A 773 -33.11 -19.38 -10.54
C ALA A 773 -31.81 -19.18 -11.35
N ARG A 774 -31.64 -19.95 -12.43
CA ARG A 774 -30.49 -19.81 -13.33
C ARG A 774 -30.37 -18.37 -13.85
N GLY A 775 -29.20 -17.76 -13.69
CA GLY A 775 -28.93 -16.38 -14.10
C GLY A 775 -29.38 -15.31 -13.10
N ALA A 776 -30.06 -15.67 -12.00
CA ALA A 776 -30.51 -14.74 -10.97
C ALA A 776 -29.54 -14.63 -9.77
N GLY A 777 -28.44 -15.38 -9.78
CA GLY A 777 -27.36 -15.24 -8.79
C GLY A 777 -26.60 -13.94 -9.00
N PHE A 778 -26.17 -13.31 -7.91
CA PHE A 778 -25.37 -12.09 -7.91
C PHE A 778 -24.37 -12.14 -6.75
N GLU A 779 -23.28 -11.40 -6.87
CA GLU A 779 -22.21 -11.33 -5.87
C GLU A 779 -21.67 -9.90 -5.78
N TRP A 780 -21.30 -9.46 -4.57
CA TRP A 780 -20.84 -8.09 -4.28
C TRP A 780 -21.80 -6.96 -4.74
N GLN A 781 -23.08 -7.24 -4.86
CA GLN A 781 -24.06 -6.35 -5.46
C GLN A 781 -24.15 -4.95 -4.82
N HIS A 782 -24.40 -3.94 -5.65
CA HIS A 782 -24.69 -2.56 -5.28
C HIS A 782 -26.11 -2.14 -5.67
N ASP A 783 -26.62 -1.10 -4.99
CA ASP A 783 -27.88 -0.42 -5.31
C ASP A 783 -29.10 -1.35 -5.46
N VAL A 784 -29.39 -2.15 -4.44
CA VAL A 784 -30.55 -3.04 -4.46
C VAL A 784 -31.80 -2.22 -4.13
N LYS A 785 -32.68 -2.04 -5.11
CA LYS A 785 -33.91 -1.23 -4.99
C LYS A 785 -35.15 -2.07 -5.29
N LEU A 786 -36.20 -1.91 -4.49
CA LEU A 786 -37.50 -2.47 -4.81
C LEU A 786 -38.13 -1.66 -5.95
N GLN A 787 -38.77 -2.39 -6.87
CA GLN A 787 -39.43 -1.82 -8.03
C GLN A 787 -40.91 -2.26 -8.04
N PRO A 788 -41.80 -1.51 -8.74
CA PRO A 788 -43.21 -1.89 -8.85
C PRO A 788 -43.39 -3.30 -9.43
N GLY A 789 -44.39 -4.04 -8.93
CA GLY A 789 -44.73 -5.37 -9.46
C GLY A 789 -43.84 -6.51 -8.96
N SER A 790 -43.34 -6.40 -7.72
CA SER A 790 -42.51 -7.42 -7.06
C SER A 790 -41.20 -7.68 -7.80
N THR A 791 -40.59 -6.64 -8.37
CA THR A 791 -39.27 -6.70 -8.99
C THR A 791 -38.24 -6.02 -8.11
N VAL A 792 -36.98 -6.39 -8.31
CA VAL A 792 -35.80 -5.80 -7.67
C VAL A 792 -34.81 -5.46 -8.75
N SER A 793 -34.31 -4.23 -8.77
CA SER A 793 -33.13 -3.87 -9.56
C SER A 793 -31.90 -3.87 -8.66
N LEU A 794 -30.76 -4.26 -9.23
CA LEU A 794 -29.47 -4.22 -8.57
C LEU A 794 -28.35 -4.18 -9.60
N TYR A 795 -27.19 -3.69 -9.20
CA TYR A 795 -25.96 -3.79 -9.95
C TYR A 795 -25.13 -4.96 -9.42
N ASP A 796 -24.75 -5.88 -10.29
CA ASP A 796 -24.03 -7.12 -9.96
C ASP A 796 -22.58 -6.98 -10.43
N ASP A 797 -21.66 -6.78 -9.48
CA ASP A 797 -20.26 -6.51 -9.79
C ASP A 797 -19.57 -7.72 -10.39
N HIS A 798 -19.93 -8.95 -9.95
CA HIS A 798 -19.27 -10.20 -10.33
C HIS A 798 -17.73 -10.23 -10.14
N CYS A 799 -17.18 -9.19 -9.51
CA CYS A 799 -15.76 -9.01 -9.30
C CYS A 799 -15.53 -8.39 -7.91
N CYS A 800 -14.32 -7.89 -7.71
CA CYS A 800 -13.36 -8.67 -6.97
C CYS A 800 -12.21 -7.79 -6.54
N GLN A 801 -12.53 -6.84 -5.66
CA GLN A 801 -11.58 -6.21 -4.77
C GLN A 801 -12.34 -5.61 -3.58
N LEU A 802 -11.61 -5.37 -2.48
CA LEU A 802 -11.93 -4.50 -1.34
C LEU A 802 -12.51 -5.18 -0.10
N THR A 803 -11.81 -6.20 0.41
CA THR A 803 -11.63 -6.24 1.87
C THR A 803 -10.52 -5.26 2.23
N GLY A 804 -10.60 -4.58 3.38
CA GLY A 804 -9.54 -3.66 3.86
C GLY A 804 -8.13 -4.28 3.91
N GLY A 805 -8.03 -5.61 3.79
CA GLY A 805 -6.78 -6.38 3.75
C GLY A 805 -6.05 -6.45 2.40
N GLY A 806 -6.66 -6.00 1.29
CA GLY A 806 -6.04 -6.08 -0.04
C GLY A 806 -5.97 -7.50 -0.63
N THR A 807 -6.84 -8.42 -0.18
CA THR A 807 -6.95 -9.77 -0.75
C THR A 807 -7.75 -9.74 -2.05
N TYR A 808 -7.14 -10.21 -3.13
CA TYR A 808 -7.76 -10.34 -4.46
C TYR A 808 -8.41 -11.71 -4.59
N VAL A 809 -9.63 -11.72 -5.13
CA VAL A 809 -10.32 -12.93 -5.62
C VAL A 809 -10.42 -12.77 -7.13
N ASP A 810 -10.48 -13.85 -7.90
CA ASP A 810 -10.73 -13.73 -9.33
C ASP A 810 -12.21 -13.35 -9.57
N PRO A 811 -12.52 -12.59 -10.63
CA PRO A 811 -13.91 -12.32 -11.01
C PRO A 811 -14.66 -13.64 -11.27
N THR A 812 -15.91 -13.71 -10.85
CA THR A 812 -16.79 -14.84 -11.14
C THR A 812 -17.58 -14.67 -12.43
N GLY A 813 -17.58 -13.46 -13.00
CA GLY A 813 -18.21 -13.12 -14.27
C GLY A 813 -17.97 -11.64 -14.66
N PRO A 814 -18.57 -11.16 -15.76
CA PRO A 814 -18.58 -9.75 -16.11
C PRO A 814 -19.63 -8.98 -15.29
N SER A 815 -19.34 -7.72 -14.99
CA SER A 815 -20.27 -6.83 -14.27
C SER A 815 -21.49 -6.49 -15.12
N ARG A 816 -22.65 -6.37 -14.48
CA ARG A 816 -23.93 -6.24 -15.17
C ARG A 816 -25.00 -5.54 -14.33
N GLY A 817 -25.89 -4.82 -15.00
CA GLY A 817 -27.14 -4.39 -14.40
C GLY A 817 -28.17 -5.51 -14.44
N LEU A 818 -28.85 -5.76 -13.32
CA LEU A 818 -29.74 -6.91 -13.14
C LEU A 818 -31.13 -6.47 -12.68
N VAL A 819 -32.17 -7.09 -13.25
CA VAL A 819 -33.55 -6.96 -12.77
C VAL A 819 -34.09 -8.35 -12.49
N LEU A 820 -34.51 -8.57 -11.25
CA LEU A 820 -35.08 -9.82 -10.77
C LEU A 820 -36.57 -9.66 -10.52
N LYS A 821 -37.33 -10.72 -10.76
CA LYS A 821 -38.72 -10.86 -10.33
C LYS A 821 -38.78 -11.78 -9.11
N LEU A 822 -39.40 -11.29 -8.04
CA LEU A 822 -39.60 -12.03 -6.80
C LEU A 822 -41.01 -12.60 -6.75
N ASP A 823 -41.12 -13.91 -6.56
CA ASP A 823 -42.37 -14.58 -6.22
C ASP A 823 -42.35 -14.90 -4.73
N GLN A 824 -43.16 -14.17 -3.95
CA GLN A 824 -43.26 -14.33 -2.51
C GLN A 824 -44.06 -15.57 -2.10
N GLN A 825 -44.86 -16.17 -2.99
CA GLN A 825 -45.60 -17.39 -2.66
C GLN A 825 -44.70 -18.61 -2.79
N THR A 826 -43.93 -18.67 -3.88
CA THR A 826 -43.02 -19.79 -4.14
C THR A 826 -41.62 -19.59 -3.56
N HIS A 827 -41.33 -18.39 -3.03
CA HIS A 827 -40.01 -17.99 -2.56
C HIS A 827 -38.94 -18.22 -3.65
N THR A 828 -39.23 -17.76 -4.87
CA THR A 828 -38.30 -17.83 -6.00
C THR A 828 -37.94 -16.46 -6.54
N ALA A 829 -36.67 -16.27 -6.92
CA ALA A 829 -36.20 -15.08 -7.62
C ALA A 829 -35.75 -15.50 -9.02
N THR A 830 -36.34 -14.91 -10.05
CA THR A 830 -36.07 -15.22 -11.46
C THR A 830 -35.52 -14.01 -12.20
N LEU A 831 -34.57 -14.23 -13.09
CA LEU A 831 -34.03 -13.20 -13.96
C LEU A 831 -35.13 -12.63 -14.86
N ALA A 832 -35.36 -11.32 -14.78
CA ALA A 832 -36.29 -10.60 -15.65
C ALA A 832 -35.58 -9.88 -16.78
N ALA A 833 -34.43 -9.24 -16.48
CA ALA A 833 -33.59 -8.58 -17.48
C ALA A 833 -32.13 -8.49 -17.00
N GLU A 834 -31.21 -8.38 -17.95
CA GLU A 834 -29.77 -8.21 -17.75
C GLU A 834 -29.23 -7.19 -18.76
N TYR A 835 -28.29 -6.35 -18.33
CA TYR A 835 -27.68 -5.29 -19.13
C TYR A 835 -26.15 -5.32 -18.98
N THR A 836 -25.43 -5.43 -20.09
CA THR A 836 -23.96 -5.61 -20.10
C THR A 836 -23.30 -4.66 -21.10
N ARG A 837 -22.08 -4.16 -20.81
CA ARG A 837 -21.23 -3.43 -21.79
C ARG A 837 -20.39 -4.34 -22.69
N GLY A 838 -20.37 -5.65 -22.42
CA GLY A 838 -19.61 -6.65 -23.18
C GLY A 838 -19.22 -7.84 -22.29
N GLY A 839 -18.81 -8.95 -22.90
CA GLY A 839 -18.55 -10.21 -22.17
C GLY A 839 -17.30 -10.25 -21.29
N SER A 840 -16.51 -9.17 -21.24
CA SER A 840 -15.28 -9.05 -20.44
C SER A 840 -15.18 -7.71 -19.71
N PHE A 841 -16.32 -7.05 -19.48
CA PHE A 841 -16.34 -5.77 -18.81
C PHE A 841 -16.49 -5.98 -17.30
N ASP A 842 -15.51 -5.49 -16.55
CA ASP A 842 -15.43 -5.65 -15.11
C ASP A 842 -15.37 -4.28 -14.45
N ALA A 843 -16.28 -4.03 -13.52
CA ALA A 843 -16.32 -2.90 -12.62
C ALA A 843 -16.40 -3.48 -11.19
N ALA A 844 -15.33 -3.33 -10.43
CA ALA A 844 -15.12 -4.08 -9.21
C ALA A 844 -15.96 -3.62 -8.00
N TYR A 845 -16.57 -2.43 -8.07
CA TYR A 845 -17.36 -1.86 -7.00
C TYR A 845 -18.21 -0.68 -7.47
N MET A 846 -19.20 -0.30 -6.65
CA MET A 846 -20.13 0.81 -6.91
C MET A 846 -20.99 0.56 -8.15
N GLY A 847 -21.86 1.51 -8.48
CA GLY A 847 -22.78 1.40 -9.60
C GLY A 847 -24.22 1.24 -9.18
N ASP A 848 -25.08 1.29 -10.17
CA ASP A 848 -26.54 1.26 -10.03
C ASP A 848 -27.22 0.68 -11.26
N THR A 849 -28.49 0.33 -11.10
CA THR A 849 -29.35 -0.08 -12.20
C THR A 849 -30.74 0.47 -11.98
N GLN A 850 -31.11 1.46 -12.80
CA GLN A 850 -32.35 2.21 -12.69
C GLN A 850 -33.28 1.91 -13.88
N PRO A 851 -34.35 1.13 -13.67
CA PRO A 851 -35.45 1.05 -14.63
C PRO A 851 -36.16 2.40 -14.80
N LEU A 852 -36.42 2.79 -16.05
CA LEU A 852 -37.00 4.10 -16.39
C LEU A 852 -38.47 3.99 -16.83
N PRO A 853 -39.27 5.07 -16.69
CA PRO A 853 -40.71 5.05 -17.03
C PRO A 853 -41.05 4.70 -18.48
N ASN A 854 -40.15 5.00 -19.43
CA ASN A 854 -40.33 4.66 -20.85
C ASN A 854 -39.95 3.20 -21.18
N GLY A 855 -39.53 2.42 -20.18
CA GLY A 855 -39.10 1.02 -20.33
C GLY A 855 -37.60 0.85 -20.64
N ASN A 856 -36.85 1.93 -20.77
CA ASN A 856 -35.38 1.88 -20.83
C ASN A 856 -34.80 1.61 -19.44
N VAL A 857 -33.49 1.37 -19.39
CA VAL A 857 -32.74 1.19 -18.15
C VAL A 857 -31.49 2.06 -18.20
N PHE A 858 -31.24 2.79 -17.14
CA PHE A 858 -30.01 3.55 -16.94
C PHE A 858 -29.08 2.78 -16.00
N VAL A 859 -27.79 2.72 -16.32
CA VAL A 859 -26.78 1.97 -15.57
C VAL A 859 -25.56 2.85 -15.35
N GLY A 860 -25.26 3.17 -14.09
CA GLY A 860 -23.95 3.69 -13.68
C GLY A 860 -22.96 2.54 -13.46
N TRP A 861 -21.78 2.60 -14.07
CA TRP A 861 -20.77 1.53 -14.01
C TRP A 861 -19.74 1.70 -12.89
N GLY A 862 -20.05 2.51 -11.87
CA GLY A 862 -19.31 2.54 -10.61
C GLY A 862 -17.83 2.90 -10.75
N SER A 863 -16.97 1.93 -10.41
CA SER A 863 -15.50 2.03 -10.47
C SER A 863 -14.93 2.30 -11.87
N GLU A 864 -15.75 2.16 -12.91
CA GLU A 864 -15.37 2.43 -14.28
C GLU A 864 -15.93 3.77 -14.76
N PRO A 865 -15.26 4.47 -15.69
CA PRO A 865 -15.56 5.86 -16.04
C PRO A 865 -16.80 6.01 -16.93
N TYR A 866 -17.80 5.13 -16.81
CA TYR A 866 -18.93 5.02 -17.73
C TYR A 866 -20.28 5.10 -17.00
N PHE A 867 -21.26 5.61 -17.73
CA PHE A 867 -22.69 5.38 -17.48
C PHE A 867 -23.41 5.21 -18.82
N SER A 868 -24.53 4.50 -18.83
CA SER A 868 -25.19 4.09 -20.07
C SER A 868 -26.70 4.03 -19.96
N GLU A 869 -27.38 4.32 -21.06
CA GLU A 869 -28.81 4.07 -21.22
C GLU A 869 -29.02 2.91 -22.22
N PHE A 870 -29.82 1.94 -21.83
CA PHE A 870 -30.22 0.78 -22.63
C PHE A 870 -31.70 0.81 -22.91
N SER A 871 -32.07 0.34 -24.10
CA SER A 871 -33.46 -0.01 -24.39
C SER A 871 -33.92 -1.19 -23.55
N ARG A 872 -35.24 -1.40 -23.46
CA ARG A 872 -35.84 -2.55 -22.77
C ARG A 872 -35.25 -3.91 -23.17
N SER A 873 -34.83 -4.07 -24.41
CA SER A 873 -34.26 -5.32 -24.94
C SER A 873 -32.75 -5.47 -24.71
N GLY A 874 -32.10 -4.54 -24.01
CA GLY A 874 -30.67 -4.57 -23.72
C GLY A 874 -29.78 -3.97 -24.80
N ARG A 875 -30.33 -3.32 -25.84
CA ARG A 875 -29.51 -2.57 -26.82
C ARG A 875 -29.06 -1.23 -26.21
N LEU A 876 -27.75 -0.98 -26.24
CA LEU A 876 -27.13 0.29 -25.83
C LEU A 876 -27.64 1.44 -26.70
N LEU A 877 -28.09 2.53 -26.06
CA LEU A 877 -28.64 3.73 -26.71
C LEU A 877 -27.68 4.91 -26.60
N MET A 878 -27.15 5.15 -25.41
CA MET A 878 -26.21 6.23 -25.11
C MET A 878 -25.19 5.77 -24.07
N GLU A 879 -23.96 6.25 -24.23
CA GLU A 879 -22.88 6.08 -23.25
C GLU A 879 -22.24 7.44 -22.96
N GLY A 880 -22.08 7.76 -21.68
CA GLY A 880 -21.26 8.84 -21.19
C GLY A 880 -19.95 8.30 -20.63
N ARG A 881 -18.83 8.96 -20.96
CA ARG A 881 -17.51 8.62 -20.45
C ARG A 881 -16.86 9.79 -19.72
N LEU A 882 -16.56 9.61 -18.45
CA LEU A 882 -15.81 10.53 -17.61
C LEU A 882 -14.32 10.59 -18.05
N PRO A 883 -13.64 11.74 -17.87
CA PRO A 883 -12.27 11.93 -18.34
C PRO A 883 -11.22 11.35 -17.37
N GLY A 884 -10.10 10.85 -17.91
CA GLY A 884 -8.98 10.37 -17.09
C GLY A 884 -9.37 9.19 -16.19
N ALA A 885 -8.98 9.27 -14.90
CA ALA A 885 -9.30 8.31 -13.86
C ALA A 885 -10.58 8.69 -13.07
N ASN A 886 -11.37 9.63 -13.59
CA ASN A 886 -12.62 10.03 -12.95
C ASN A 886 -13.66 8.92 -13.09
N LEU A 887 -14.44 8.74 -12.04
CA LEU A 887 -15.50 7.75 -11.94
C LEU A 887 -16.67 8.33 -11.13
N SER A 888 -17.76 7.59 -10.99
CA SER A 888 -18.88 8.00 -10.13
C SER A 888 -19.40 6.82 -9.35
N TYR A 889 -19.75 7.05 -8.09
CA TYR A 889 -20.39 6.02 -7.27
C TYR A 889 -21.70 5.52 -7.88
N ARG A 890 -22.53 6.46 -8.37
CA ARG A 890 -23.78 6.20 -9.10
C ARG A 890 -24.01 7.26 -10.15
N ALA A 891 -24.79 6.93 -11.17
CA ALA A 891 -25.31 7.90 -12.12
C ALA A 891 -26.77 7.57 -12.40
N THR A 892 -27.69 8.46 -12.07
CA THR A 892 -29.14 8.23 -12.27
C THR A 892 -29.73 9.25 -13.23
N LEU A 893 -30.88 8.94 -13.81
CA LEU A 893 -31.65 9.84 -14.68
C LEU A 893 -32.92 10.30 -13.95
N GLU A 894 -32.99 11.59 -13.65
CA GLU A 894 -34.01 12.18 -12.79
C GLU A 894 -34.76 13.35 -13.45
N GLN A 895 -35.95 13.66 -12.94
CA GLN A 895 -36.66 14.90 -13.27
C GLN A 895 -36.31 15.98 -12.25
N TRP A 896 -35.90 17.16 -12.72
CA TRP A 896 -35.50 18.25 -11.84
C TRP A 896 -35.94 19.62 -12.36
N VAL A 897 -36.41 20.45 -11.43
CA VAL A 897 -36.65 21.87 -11.67
C VAL A 897 -35.77 22.65 -10.70
N GLY A 898 -34.77 23.34 -11.23
CA GLY A 898 -33.82 24.15 -10.48
C GLY A 898 -34.16 25.64 -10.57
N LEU A 899 -34.29 26.26 -9.40
CA LEU A 899 -34.70 27.65 -9.21
C LEU A 899 -33.64 28.39 -8.38
N PRO A 900 -32.39 28.48 -8.84
CA PRO A 900 -31.28 29.00 -8.02
C PRO A 900 -31.59 30.39 -7.44
N ALA A 901 -31.32 30.56 -6.15
CA ALA A 901 -31.44 31.85 -5.48
C ALA A 901 -30.36 32.87 -5.90
N SER A 902 -29.25 32.37 -6.48
CA SER A 902 -28.21 33.21 -7.06
C SER A 902 -28.74 34.01 -8.26
N ARG A 903 -28.03 35.08 -8.63
CA ARG A 903 -28.32 35.81 -9.87
C ARG A 903 -27.64 35.12 -11.06
N PRO A 904 -28.14 35.29 -12.29
CA PRO A 904 -27.40 34.92 -13.50
C PRO A 904 -26.00 35.54 -13.51
N ALA A 905 -25.04 34.81 -14.08
CA ALA A 905 -23.67 35.27 -14.28
C ALA A 905 -23.48 35.76 -15.71
N GLY A 906 -22.70 36.84 -15.85
CA GLY A 906 -22.38 37.46 -17.12
C GLY A 906 -20.88 37.73 -17.22
N GLY A 907 -20.30 37.40 -18.36
CA GLY A 907 -18.90 37.66 -18.66
C GLY A 907 -18.71 38.18 -20.08
N ALA A 908 -17.55 38.77 -20.37
CA ALA A 908 -17.19 39.20 -21.71
C ALA A 908 -15.79 38.70 -22.05
N GLY A 909 -15.60 38.33 -23.31
CA GLY A 909 -14.31 37.92 -23.86
C GLY A 909 -14.20 38.30 -25.33
N ARG A 910 -13.02 38.12 -25.91
CA ARG A 910 -12.87 38.22 -27.37
C ARG A 910 -13.23 36.90 -28.02
N GLY A 911 -14.11 36.93 -29.01
CA GLY A 911 -14.34 35.81 -29.91
C GLY A 911 -13.19 35.63 -30.89
N ASP A 912 -13.21 34.51 -31.63
CA ASP A 912 -12.19 34.18 -32.63
C ASP A 912 -12.13 35.18 -33.79
N ASP A 913 -13.21 35.92 -34.02
CA ASP A 913 -13.30 37.01 -35.01
C ASP A 913 -12.79 38.36 -34.48
N GLY A 914 -12.26 38.39 -33.26
CA GLY A 914 -11.74 39.58 -32.59
C GLY A 914 -12.81 40.51 -32.00
N LYS A 915 -14.10 40.19 -32.13
CA LYS A 915 -15.20 40.99 -31.58
C LYS A 915 -15.52 40.58 -30.13
N THR A 916 -16.12 41.49 -29.38
CA THR A 916 -16.62 41.19 -28.03
C THR A 916 -17.74 40.15 -28.12
N THR A 917 -17.56 39.03 -27.43
CA THR A 917 -18.57 38.02 -27.19
C THR A 917 -18.95 38.05 -25.72
N LEU A 918 -20.25 38.10 -25.45
CA LEU A 918 -20.80 38.07 -24.11
C LEU A 918 -21.16 36.63 -23.76
N TYR A 919 -20.99 36.26 -22.51
CA TYR A 919 -21.24 34.91 -22.02
C TYR A 919 -22.27 34.97 -20.91
N ALA A 920 -23.32 34.17 -21.05
CA ALA A 920 -24.44 34.10 -20.12
C ALA A 920 -24.53 32.69 -19.50
N SER A 921 -24.58 32.59 -18.18
CA SER A 921 -24.90 31.33 -17.50
C SER A 921 -25.74 31.58 -16.24
N TRP A 922 -26.39 30.53 -15.74
CA TRP A 922 -27.03 30.56 -14.43
C TRP A 922 -27.02 29.16 -13.84
N ASN A 923 -26.05 28.91 -12.95
CA ASN A 923 -25.76 27.60 -12.40
C ASN A 923 -27.00 26.97 -11.73
N GLY A 924 -27.53 25.92 -12.34
CA GLY A 924 -28.71 25.18 -11.89
C GLY A 924 -30.07 25.69 -12.36
N ALA A 925 -30.15 26.78 -13.14
CA ALA A 925 -31.44 27.27 -13.62
C ALA A 925 -31.97 26.43 -14.81
N THR A 926 -33.03 25.66 -14.60
CA THR A 926 -33.63 24.79 -15.64
C THR A 926 -34.70 25.49 -16.48
N GLU A 927 -35.28 26.58 -15.94
CA GLU A 927 -36.42 27.29 -16.56
C GLU A 927 -36.01 28.34 -17.60
N VAL A 928 -34.72 28.63 -17.75
CA VAL A 928 -34.22 29.61 -18.72
C VAL A 928 -34.31 29.07 -20.14
N LYS A 929 -35.02 29.78 -21.02
CA LYS A 929 -35.15 29.43 -22.45
C LYS A 929 -34.37 30.35 -23.38
N SER A 930 -34.23 31.61 -22.99
CA SER A 930 -33.44 32.58 -23.76
C SER A 930 -32.81 33.64 -22.86
N TRP A 931 -31.84 34.35 -23.42
CA TRP A 931 -31.12 35.45 -22.79
C TRP A 931 -31.42 36.74 -23.55
N ARG A 932 -31.54 37.84 -22.82
CA ARG A 932 -31.58 39.19 -23.40
C ARG A 932 -30.46 40.03 -22.81
N VAL A 933 -29.62 40.58 -23.67
CA VAL A 933 -28.54 41.49 -23.29
C VAL A 933 -29.06 42.92 -23.24
N LEU A 934 -28.78 43.60 -22.13
CA LEU A 934 -28.89 45.03 -21.98
C LEU A 934 -27.49 45.64 -22.05
N ALA A 935 -27.29 46.69 -22.86
CA ALA A 935 -25.98 47.33 -23.00
C ALA A 935 -26.06 48.86 -23.00
N GLY A 936 -24.94 49.51 -22.65
CA GLY A 936 -24.81 50.96 -22.63
C GLY A 936 -23.36 51.45 -22.72
N SER A 937 -23.17 52.62 -23.32
CA SER A 937 -21.85 53.22 -23.57
C SER A 937 -21.30 54.06 -22.41
N GLY A 938 -22.03 54.17 -21.29
CA GLY A 938 -21.69 55.02 -20.14
C GLY A 938 -22.53 54.71 -18.90
N THR A 939 -22.70 55.67 -17.99
CA THR A 939 -23.45 55.50 -16.72
C THR A 939 -24.98 55.59 -16.86
N GLY A 940 -25.50 55.82 -18.07
CA GLY A 940 -26.94 55.90 -18.34
C GLY A 940 -27.66 54.54 -18.29
N ALA A 941 -28.98 54.56 -18.47
CA ALA A 941 -29.81 53.36 -18.47
C ALA A 941 -29.42 52.40 -19.62
N LEU A 942 -29.27 51.12 -19.30
CA LEU A 942 -28.97 50.07 -20.27
C LEU A 942 -30.20 49.78 -21.13
N LYS A 943 -30.00 49.52 -22.43
CA LYS A 943 -31.06 49.21 -23.38
C LYS A 943 -30.91 47.80 -23.91
N ALA A 944 -32.02 47.12 -24.19
CA ALA A 944 -32.00 45.81 -24.82
C ALA A 944 -31.38 45.90 -26.21
N THR A 945 -30.37 45.06 -26.48
CA THR A 945 -29.62 45.09 -27.74
C THR A 945 -29.75 43.80 -28.54
N VAL A 946 -29.60 42.65 -27.90
CA VAL A 946 -29.66 41.33 -28.55
C VAL A 946 -30.33 40.31 -27.65
N SER A 947 -30.96 39.30 -28.25
CA SER A 947 -31.45 38.12 -27.54
C SER A 947 -30.98 36.85 -28.23
N ALA A 948 -30.72 35.81 -27.46
CA ALA A 948 -30.24 34.52 -27.95
C ALA A 948 -30.93 33.37 -27.20
N PRO A 949 -31.24 32.24 -27.87
CA PRO A 949 -31.71 31.04 -27.18
C PRO A 949 -30.62 30.51 -26.24
N LYS A 950 -31.02 29.89 -25.12
CA LYS A 950 -30.06 29.23 -24.23
C LYS A 950 -29.45 28.03 -24.94
N VAL A 951 -28.12 27.95 -24.96
CA VAL A 951 -27.35 26.80 -25.46
C VAL A 951 -26.35 26.39 -24.39
N GLY A 952 -26.34 25.11 -24.01
CA GLY A 952 -25.45 24.54 -22.99
C GLY A 952 -25.56 25.20 -21.61
N PHE A 953 -24.51 25.06 -20.80
CA PHE A 953 -24.35 25.75 -19.51
C PHE A 953 -24.15 27.26 -19.71
N GLU A 954 -23.21 27.60 -20.58
CA GLU A 954 -22.80 28.96 -20.91
C GLU A 954 -23.13 29.26 -22.37
N THR A 955 -23.93 30.30 -22.59
CA THR A 955 -24.34 30.75 -23.92
C THR A 955 -23.43 31.89 -24.37
N ALA A 956 -22.72 31.69 -25.48
CA ALA A 956 -21.97 32.74 -26.17
C ALA A 956 -22.91 33.60 -27.04
N ILE A 957 -22.89 34.92 -26.82
CA ILE A 957 -23.77 35.90 -27.47
C ILE A 957 -22.87 36.97 -28.10
N PRO A 958 -22.71 36.97 -29.44
CA PRO A 958 -21.95 38.01 -30.12
C PRO A 958 -22.51 39.40 -29.84
N ALA A 959 -21.66 40.33 -29.37
CA ALA A 959 -22.10 41.69 -29.15
C ALA A 959 -22.29 42.39 -30.52
N PRO A 960 -23.43 43.08 -30.75
CA PRO A 960 -23.65 43.75 -32.02
C PRO A 960 -22.71 44.94 -32.25
N GLN A 961 -22.25 45.59 -31.17
CA GLN A 961 -21.37 46.76 -31.14
C GLN A 961 -20.57 46.79 -29.83
N SER A 962 -19.53 47.61 -29.74
CA SER A 962 -18.79 47.83 -28.50
C SER A 962 -19.57 48.70 -27.51
N TYR A 963 -19.84 48.16 -26.33
CA TYR A 963 -20.42 48.89 -25.20
C TYR A 963 -19.52 48.78 -23.98
N ALA A 964 -19.64 49.75 -23.06
CA ALA A 964 -18.80 49.79 -21.85
C ALA A 964 -19.37 48.92 -20.72
N ARG A 965 -20.70 48.73 -20.69
CA ARG A 965 -21.40 48.04 -19.61
C ARG A 965 -22.53 47.18 -20.15
N PHE A 966 -22.67 45.99 -19.57
CA PHE A 966 -23.65 44.98 -19.94
C PHE A 966 -24.38 44.45 -18.70
N GLU A 967 -25.64 44.05 -18.90
CA GLU A 967 -26.43 43.20 -18.00
C GLU A 967 -27.13 42.13 -18.83
N ILE A 968 -27.37 40.97 -18.25
CA ILE A 968 -28.05 39.86 -18.93
C ILE A 968 -29.32 39.52 -18.17
N GLN A 969 -30.44 39.48 -18.88
CA GLN A 969 -31.72 39.00 -18.38
C GLN A 969 -31.93 37.55 -18.82
N ALA A 970 -32.22 36.67 -17.86
CA ALA A 970 -32.68 35.32 -18.11
C ALA A 970 -34.20 35.33 -18.35
N LEU A 971 -34.65 34.71 -19.44
CA LEU A 971 -36.06 34.72 -19.84
C LEU A 971 -36.66 33.30 -19.85
N ALA A 972 -37.90 33.19 -19.39
CA ALA A 972 -38.74 32.01 -19.54
C ALA A 972 -39.28 31.88 -20.97
N ALA A 973 -40.00 30.77 -21.25
CA ALA A 973 -40.61 30.49 -22.55
C ALA A 973 -41.62 31.57 -23.01
N ASP A 974 -42.33 32.18 -22.05
CA ASP A 974 -43.32 33.25 -22.28
C ASP A 974 -42.68 34.66 -22.37
N GLY A 975 -41.34 34.76 -22.27
CA GLY A 975 -40.60 36.01 -22.30
C GLY A 975 -40.54 36.75 -20.96
N ARG A 976 -41.09 36.18 -19.87
CA ARG A 976 -40.98 36.73 -18.51
C ARG A 976 -39.54 36.72 -18.04
N VAL A 977 -39.09 37.82 -17.42
CA VAL A 977 -37.76 37.91 -16.80
C VAL A 977 -37.74 37.07 -15.52
N LEU A 978 -36.84 36.10 -15.48
CA LEU A 978 -36.61 35.21 -14.33
C LEU A 978 -35.54 35.77 -13.39
N GLY A 979 -34.52 36.41 -13.95
CA GLY A 979 -33.40 36.97 -13.18
C GLY A 979 -32.56 37.91 -14.03
N VAL A 980 -31.76 38.75 -13.37
CA VAL A 980 -30.86 39.71 -14.02
C VAL A 980 -29.48 39.61 -13.40
N SER A 981 -28.44 39.53 -14.23
CA SER A 981 -27.06 39.51 -13.76
C SER A 981 -26.68 40.83 -13.09
N PRO A 982 -25.67 40.85 -12.21
CA PRO A 982 -24.93 42.08 -11.94
C PRO A 982 -24.41 42.67 -13.25
N ALA A 983 -24.21 43.99 -13.27
CA ALA A 983 -23.60 44.60 -14.44
C ALA A 983 -22.10 44.26 -14.51
N PHE A 984 -21.61 44.03 -15.72
CA PHE A 984 -20.21 43.71 -15.99
C PHE A 984 -19.71 44.51 -17.20
N SER A 985 -18.39 44.57 -17.34
CA SER A 985 -17.72 45.33 -18.41
C SER A 985 -17.24 44.39 -19.52
N GLY A 986 -17.18 44.93 -20.74
CA GLY A 986 -16.76 44.25 -21.97
C GLY A 986 -15.27 44.15 -22.19
#